data_AF-A0A1H5UMV7-F1
#
_entry.id   AF-A0A1H5UMV7-F1
#
_cell.length_a   1.000
_cell.length_b   1.000
_cell.length_c   1.000
_cell.angle_alpha   90.00
_cell.angle_beta   90.00
_cell.angle_gamma   90.00
#
_symmetry.space_group_name_H-M   'P 1'
#
loop_
_entity.id
_entity.type
_entity.pdbx_description
1 polymer ?
#
loop_
_entity_poly.entity_id
_entity_poly.type
_entity_poly.pdbx_seq_one_letter_code
_entity_poly.pdbx_strand_id
1 'polypeptide(L)'
;MRALLRGASLAVAVAITGCGGSDSSSGGGGGSSGPPGGGTAMKGSAVKGPLANAAVTLYQLDVNAQDGAGPQLDTGATDARAAFTGVSIPEGATGEVLVEVRADGDTVDLTTDQAPVITRLLSVTSVEAVAAGETNYPTPLSTLVVNMALANADSSANGFAGDDDGTVTADEWAAALKLAKSKVRSQFGFGLLDDSVDLLSSPPLITSDQDDQEQVVKLRTAVEAVAALMADMAETAKTADPNSTETADSMFAALSEDLNDGQVDGQSGGEAISTFSNIADVAAEVTQDPSSLTIPGSTTTVSQVATVVANETEDTGVDTDTTTAQNTTTVVEPAEVESDIDQDGTPDSSDADIDGDGLINEQDAAPFDPDRDEDGVVDGEDAFPDDPAETADTDEDGVGDNADVFPEDPTETVDTDGDGVGDNGDAFPQDPAETVDTDEDGVGDNADAFPEDPTETVDTDEDGVGDNADAFPNDPSETTDTDEDGVGDNADDFPEDPAETTDSDSDGVGDNGDAFPNDAGETTDTDNDGVGDNADAFPNDPNETTDTDNDGVGDIADAFPDDPNETQDSDSDGVGDNADDFPNDSTETTDSDGDGVGDNADAFPEDSTESVDADSDGFGANVADPDDADPCVPDTNAAACNGGSPAAVWDQFNWDQANWQ
;
A
#
# COMPACT_ATOMS: atom_id res chain seq x y z
N MET A 1 -6.69 -70.18 1.97
CA MET A 1 -6.08 -70.87 0.80
C MET A 1 -5.44 -69.79 -0.06
N ARG A 2 -4.13 -69.91 -0.34
CA ARG A 2 -3.19 -68.96 -1.02
C ARG A 2 -2.71 -67.78 -0.16
N ALA A 3 -1.45 -67.36 -0.14
CA ALA A 3 -0.11 -67.96 -0.30
C ALA A 3 0.88 -66.85 0.14
N LEU A 4 1.57 -66.99 1.27
CA LEU A 4 3.04 -67.17 1.37
C LEU A 4 3.89 -66.30 0.42
N LEU A 5 4.59 -65.30 0.96
CA LEU A 5 6.00 -65.03 0.63
C LEU A 5 6.68 -64.36 1.84
N ARG A 6 7.65 -65.07 2.45
CA ARG A 6 8.59 -64.58 3.46
C ARG A 6 9.88 -64.17 2.76
N GLY A 7 10.42 -63.01 3.09
CA GLY A 7 11.81 -62.63 2.80
C GLY A 7 12.56 -62.46 4.12
N ALA A 8 13.48 -63.38 4.42
CA ALA A 8 14.38 -63.30 5.56
C ALA A 8 15.77 -62.91 5.05
N SER A 9 16.32 -61.82 5.57
CA SER A 9 17.69 -61.40 5.33
C SER A 9 18.55 -61.74 6.53
N LEU A 10 19.51 -62.62 6.28
CA LEU A 10 20.46 -63.22 7.19
C LEU A 10 21.70 -62.32 7.26
N ALA A 11 21.96 -61.67 8.40
CA ALA A 11 23.21 -60.94 8.63
C ALA A 11 24.20 -61.83 9.40
N VAL A 12 25.37 -62.00 8.80
CA VAL A 12 26.46 -62.89 9.23
C VAL A 12 27.29 -62.19 10.31
N ALA A 13 27.37 -62.78 11.49
CA ALA A 13 28.30 -62.41 12.54
C ALA A 13 29.67 -63.05 12.30
N VAL A 14 30.73 -62.24 12.24
CA VAL A 14 32.13 -62.70 12.22
C VAL A 14 32.72 -62.49 13.60
N ALA A 15 33.00 -63.60 14.28
CA ALA A 15 33.78 -63.64 15.52
C ALA A 15 35.27 -63.81 15.20
N ILE A 16 36.12 -62.95 15.77
CA ILE A 16 37.57 -63.18 15.84
C ILE A 16 37.95 -63.35 17.31
N THR A 17 38.20 -64.60 17.69
CA THR A 17 38.88 -65.00 18.91
C THR A 17 40.36 -64.60 18.87
N GLY A 18 40.79 -63.84 19.88
CA GLY A 18 42.20 -63.63 20.25
C GLY A 18 42.43 -64.13 21.67
N CYS A 19 43.41 -65.01 21.84
CA CYS A 19 43.76 -65.73 23.06
C CYS A 19 44.99 -65.08 23.74
N GLY A 20 45.03 -65.12 25.08
CA GLY A 20 46.21 -64.84 25.92
C GLY A 20 46.01 -63.62 26.84
N GLY A 21 46.30 -63.64 28.13
CA GLY A 21 46.89 -64.61 29.03
C GLY A 21 46.78 -64.05 30.45
N SER A 22 46.70 -64.94 31.43
CA SER A 22 46.61 -64.65 32.86
C SER A 22 47.92 -64.11 33.43
N ASP A 23 47.85 -63.04 34.23
CA ASP A 23 48.74 -62.83 35.39
C ASP A 23 48.09 -61.83 36.37
N SER A 24 48.15 -62.19 37.66
CA SER A 24 47.61 -61.47 38.82
C SER A 24 48.64 -60.50 39.40
N SER A 25 48.29 -59.24 39.66
CA SER A 25 48.86 -58.44 40.75
C SER A 25 48.09 -57.13 41.01
N SER A 26 48.13 -56.73 42.27
CA SER A 26 47.55 -55.58 42.95
C SER A 26 47.95 -54.19 42.42
N GLY A 27 47.08 -53.20 42.67
CA GLY A 27 47.49 -51.80 42.83
C GLY A 27 46.44 -50.82 42.29
N GLY A 28 45.90 -49.99 43.18
CA GLY A 28 44.93 -48.95 42.84
C GLY A 28 45.50 -47.83 41.96
N GLY A 29 44.60 -47.07 41.36
CA GLY A 29 44.90 -45.87 40.59
C GLY A 29 43.60 -45.30 40.04
N GLY A 30 43.28 -44.08 40.44
CA GLY A 30 42.05 -43.37 40.09
C GLY A 30 41.85 -43.21 38.59
N GLY A 31 40.59 -43.30 38.18
CA GLY A 31 40.12 -42.98 36.84
C GLY A 31 40.13 -41.46 36.63
N SER A 32 41.25 -40.99 36.11
CA SER A 32 41.36 -40.02 35.00
C SER A 32 40.08 -39.26 34.63
N SER A 33 39.98 -38.02 35.09
CA SER A 33 39.22 -36.95 34.45
C SER A 33 39.69 -36.76 32.99
N GLY A 34 38.78 -36.97 32.05
CA GLY A 34 38.93 -36.44 30.69
C GLY A 34 38.91 -34.90 30.71
N PRO A 35 39.42 -34.23 29.66
CA PRO A 35 39.33 -32.77 29.58
C PRO A 35 37.86 -32.33 29.53
N PRO A 36 37.48 -31.16 30.08
CA PRO A 36 36.10 -30.70 30.01
C PRO A 36 35.76 -30.47 28.54
N GLY A 37 34.85 -31.28 28.00
CA GLY A 37 34.17 -30.94 26.75
C GLY A 37 33.44 -29.62 26.94
N GLY A 38 33.42 -28.75 25.92
CA GLY A 38 32.87 -27.40 25.99
C GLY A 38 31.35 -27.35 26.10
N GLY A 39 30.78 -27.87 27.18
CA GLY A 39 29.35 -27.84 27.46
C GLY A 39 28.92 -26.71 28.39
N THR A 40 27.62 -26.43 28.43
CA THR A 40 27.00 -25.51 29.38
C THR A 40 26.77 -26.24 30.70
N ALA A 41 27.36 -25.77 31.79
CA ALA A 41 27.15 -26.38 33.11
C ALA A 41 25.70 -26.20 33.55
N MET A 42 25.04 -27.29 33.94
CA MET A 42 23.69 -27.22 34.49
C MET A 42 23.77 -26.79 35.95
N LYS A 43 22.90 -25.87 36.34
CA LYS A 43 22.72 -25.44 37.72
C LYS A 43 21.42 -25.99 38.27
N GLY A 44 21.38 -26.27 39.56
CA GLY A 44 20.21 -26.86 40.18
C GLY A 44 20.54 -27.56 41.48
N SER A 45 19.49 -28.14 42.07
CA SER A 45 19.55 -28.96 43.27
C SER A 45 18.42 -29.97 43.23
N ALA A 46 18.66 -31.18 43.74
CA ALA A 46 17.62 -32.17 43.89
C ALA A 46 16.99 -32.06 45.27
N VAL A 47 15.67 -31.90 45.33
CA VAL A 47 15.00 -31.46 46.55
C VAL A 47 13.82 -32.37 46.87
N LYS A 48 14.12 -33.32 47.75
CA LYS A 48 13.15 -34.05 48.55
C LYS A 48 13.22 -33.51 49.99
N GLY A 49 14.41 -33.51 50.56
CA GLY A 49 15.09 -32.32 51.07
C GLY A 49 16.36 -32.07 50.24
N PRO A 50 17.20 -31.05 50.51
CA PRO A 50 18.40 -30.83 49.71
C PRO A 50 19.27 -32.10 49.74
N LEU A 51 19.41 -32.78 48.60
CA LEU A 51 20.14 -34.05 48.54
C LEU A 51 21.62 -33.80 48.26
N ALA A 52 22.49 -34.12 49.19
CA ALA A 52 23.94 -34.11 49.01
C ALA A 52 24.47 -35.48 48.58
N ASN A 53 25.46 -35.49 47.69
CA ASN A 53 26.09 -36.71 47.14
C ASN A 53 25.12 -37.65 46.40
N ALA A 54 24.09 -37.13 45.76
CA ALA A 54 23.20 -37.87 44.85
C ALA A 54 23.81 -37.93 43.45
N ALA A 55 23.57 -39.01 42.71
CA ALA A 55 23.99 -39.13 41.33
C ALA A 55 23.03 -38.36 40.40
N VAL A 56 23.57 -37.55 39.50
CA VAL A 56 22.79 -36.77 38.51
C VAL A 56 23.14 -37.28 37.11
N THR A 57 22.12 -37.63 36.32
CA THR A 57 22.29 -38.07 34.94
C THR A 57 21.40 -37.27 34.02
N LEU A 58 21.98 -36.76 32.92
CA LEU A 58 21.24 -36.10 31.86
C LEU A 58 21.03 -37.05 30.70
N TYR A 59 19.80 -37.12 30.21
CA TYR A 59 19.46 -37.82 28.98
C TYR A 59 18.87 -36.81 28.00
N GLN A 60 19.14 -36.98 26.72
CA GLN A 60 18.28 -36.38 25.71
C GLN A 60 16.88 -36.96 25.94
N LEU A 61 15.87 -36.11 26.08
CA LEU A 61 14.51 -36.59 26.28
C LEU A 61 14.09 -37.41 25.06
N ASP A 62 13.59 -38.61 25.30
CA ASP A 62 12.93 -39.46 24.31
C ASP A 62 11.52 -39.75 24.80
N VAL A 63 10.57 -38.91 24.39
CA VAL A 63 9.16 -38.96 24.80
C VAL A 63 8.46 -40.26 24.37
N ASN A 64 9.05 -41.02 23.45
CA ASN A 64 8.55 -42.32 23.01
C ASN A 64 9.18 -43.49 23.78
N ALA A 65 10.16 -43.22 24.65
CA ALA A 65 10.70 -44.20 25.58
C ALA A 65 9.85 -44.25 26.85
N GLN A 66 9.62 -45.46 27.38
CA GLN A 66 8.76 -45.67 28.56
C GLN A 66 9.19 -44.87 29.79
N ASP A 67 10.49 -44.60 29.96
CA ASP A 67 11.05 -43.83 31.07
C ASP A 67 11.52 -42.43 30.66
N GLY A 68 11.18 -41.99 29.44
CA GLY A 68 11.61 -40.72 28.85
C GLY A 68 13.11 -40.65 28.51
N ALA A 69 13.88 -41.70 28.80
CA ALA A 69 15.34 -41.65 28.74
C ALA A 69 15.86 -42.05 27.35
N GLY A 70 16.30 -41.05 26.58
CA GLY A 70 17.04 -41.26 25.35
C GLY A 70 18.54 -41.49 25.58
N PRO A 71 19.39 -41.11 24.62
CA PRO A 71 20.85 -41.16 24.79
C PRO A 71 21.32 -40.34 26.01
N GLN A 72 22.10 -40.97 26.87
CA GLN A 72 22.77 -40.29 27.99
C GLN A 72 23.72 -39.21 27.46
N LEU A 73 23.55 -37.97 27.93
CA LEU A 73 24.35 -36.81 27.55
C LEU A 73 25.56 -36.63 28.47
N ASP A 74 25.34 -36.63 29.78
CA ASP A 74 26.38 -36.43 30.79
C ASP A 74 25.96 -36.99 32.15
N THR A 75 26.92 -37.14 33.06
CA THR A 75 26.68 -37.57 34.45
C THR A 75 27.51 -36.73 35.41
N GLY A 76 26.89 -36.32 36.51
CA GLY A 76 27.56 -35.67 37.64
C GLY A 76 26.96 -36.10 38.97
N ALA A 77 27.00 -35.20 39.95
CA ALA A 77 26.45 -35.44 41.27
C ALA A 77 25.94 -34.14 41.90
N THR A 78 25.29 -34.23 43.04
CA THR A 78 25.13 -33.08 43.95
C THR A 78 26.32 -32.99 44.90
N ASP A 79 26.78 -31.77 45.20
CA ASP A 79 27.88 -31.52 46.12
C ASP A 79 27.41 -31.59 47.59
N ALA A 80 28.31 -31.29 48.54
CA ALA A 80 28.01 -31.31 49.98
C ALA A 80 26.97 -30.25 50.41
N ARG A 81 26.61 -29.32 49.52
CA ARG A 81 25.59 -28.29 49.70
C ARG A 81 24.37 -28.54 48.81
N ALA A 82 24.22 -29.77 48.32
CA ALA A 82 23.17 -30.24 47.41
C ALA A 82 23.16 -29.60 46.01
N ALA A 83 24.16 -28.80 45.63
CA ALA A 83 24.19 -28.17 44.31
C ALA A 83 24.73 -29.12 43.24
N PHE A 84 24.17 -29.08 42.03
CA PHE A 84 24.68 -29.83 40.88
C PHE A 84 26.16 -29.51 40.60
N THR A 85 26.95 -30.55 40.39
CA THR A 85 28.38 -30.44 40.12
C THR A 85 28.84 -31.51 39.12
N GLY A 86 29.72 -31.10 38.20
CA GLY A 86 30.30 -31.99 37.20
C GLY A 86 29.30 -32.53 36.17
N VAL A 87 28.17 -31.84 35.96
CA VAL A 87 27.16 -32.19 34.97
C VAL A 87 26.90 -31.01 34.03
N SER A 88 26.89 -31.28 32.73
CA SER A 88 26.86 -30.26 31.68
C SER A 88 26.12 -30.75 30.44
N ILE A 89 25.41 -29.83 29.78
CA ILE A 89 24.83 -30.09 28.46
C ILE A 89 25.94 -29.98 27.42
N PRO A 90 26.21 -31.03 26.62
CA PRO A 90 27.28 -31.01 25.63
C PRO A 90 26.99 -30.02 24.49
N GLU A 91 28.06 -29.43 23.92
CA GLU A 91 27.96 -28.51 22.78
C GLU A 91 27.21 -29.16 21.60
N GLY A 92 26.21 -28.47 21.07
CA GLY A 92 25.41 -28.93 19.94
C GLY A 92 24.24 -29.86 20.29
N ALA A 93 23.99 -30.13 21.58
CA ALA A 93 22.68 -30.63 22.01
C ALA A 93 21.61 -29.57 21.75
N THR A 94 20.38 -30.00 21.49
CA THR A 94 19.21 -29.14 21.22
C THR A 94 17.95 -29.79 21.79
N GLY A 95 16.90 -28.99 22.03
CA GLY A 95 15.61 -29.50 22.50
C GLY A 95 15.62 -29.84 23.99
N GLU A 96 14.76 -30.75 24.41
CA GLU A 96 14.56 -31.06 25.82
C GLU A 96 15.48 -32.14 26.39
N VAL A 97 15.77 -32.00 27.67
CA VAL A 97 16.67 -32.83 28.46
C VAL A 97 15.92 -33.35 29.67
N LEU A 98 15.95 -34.67 29.85
CA LEU A 98 15.50 -35.34 31.06
C LEU A 98 16.62 -35.30 32.10
N VAL A 99 16.32 -34.74 33.27
CA VAL A 99 17.19 -34.69 34.44
C VAL A 99 16.76 -35.77 35.41
N GLU A 100 17.59 -36.81 35.56
CA GLU A 100 17.36 -37.87 36.54
C GLU A 100 18.34 -37.74 37.70
N VAL A 101 17.81 -37.71 38.92
CA VAL A 101 18.60 -37.77 40.14
C VAL A 101 18.28 -39.05 40.91
N ARG A 102 19.32 -39.81 41.24
CA ARG A 102 19.21 -41.05 41.99
C ARG A 102 20.02 -40.96 43.28
N ALA A 103 19.35 -41.21 44.40
CA ALA A 103 19.98 -41.41 45.68
C ALA A 103 20.60 -42.81 45.75
N ASP A 104 21.82 -42.90 46.27
CA ASP A 104 22.51 -44.15 46.54
C ASP A 104 22.87 -44.26 48.04
N GLY A 105 23.75 -45.20 48.39
CA GLY A 105 24.14 -45.44 49.78
C GLY A 105 24.96 -44.32 50.42
N ASP A 106 25.50 -43.38 49.64
CA ASP A 106 26.29 -42.24 50.11
C ASP A 106 25.47 -40.93 50.10
N THR A 107 24.26 -40.95 49.51
CA THR A 107 23.36 -39.79 49.46
C THR A 107 22.76 -39.47 50.82
N VAL A 108 22.77 -38.19 51.18
CA VAL A 108 22.23 -37.67 52.43
C VAL A 108 21.26 -36.53 52.14
N ASP A 109 20.08 -36.59 52.76
CA ASP A 109 19.16 -35.47 52.86
C ASP A 109 19.65 -34.52 53.96
N LEU A 110 20.06 -33.29 53.58
CA LEU A 110 20.64 -32.32 54.52
C LEU A 110 19.66 -31.91 55.63
N THR A 111 18.35 -32.01 55.40
CA THR A 111 17.33 -31.69 56.40
C THR A 111 17.34 -32.67 57.59
N THR A 112 17.60 -33.95 57.31
CA THR A 112 17.45 -35.04 58.28
C THR A 112 18.76 -35.74 58.63
N ASP A 113 19.82 -35.49 57.88
CA ASP A 113 21.11 -36.19 57.95
C ASP A 113 20.94 -37.72 57.78
N GLN A 114 19.91 -38.14 57.03
CA GLN A 114 19.56 -39.53 56.71
C GLN A 114 19.45 -39.73 55.19
N ALA A 115 19.36 -40.99 54.73
CA ALA A 115 19.04 -41.28 53.35
C ALA A 115 17.60 -40.83 53.01
N PRO A 116 17.35 -40.27 51.81
CA PRO A 116 16.02 -39.82 51.42
C PRO A 116 15.07 -41.00 51.22
N VAL A 117 13.79 -40.79 51.54
CA VAL A 117 12.77 -41.84 51.43
C VAL A 117 12.21 -42.02 50.02
N ILE A 118 12.36 -41.00 49.17
CA ILE A 118 12.12 -41.05 47.72
C ILE A 118 13.48 -40.94 47.07
N THR A 119 13.87 -41.96 46.30
CA THR A 119 15.26 -42.15 45.85
C THR A 119 15.47 -41.81 44.39
N ARG A 120 14.40 -41.64 43.61
CA ARG A 120 14.47 -41.24 42.21
C ARG A 120 13.63 -39.97 42.01
N LEU A 121 14.27 -38.91 41.53
CA LEU A 121 13.62 -37.66 41.18
C LEU A 121 13.85 -37.36 39.70
N LEU A 122 12.81 -36.90 39.02
CA LEU A 122 12.83 -36.52 37.61
C LEU A 122 12.41 -35.06 37.45
N SER A 123 12.99 -34.39 36.46
CA SER A 123 12.53 -33.11 35.93
C SER A 123 12.91 -33.02 34.46
N VAL A 124 12.27 -32.12 33.72
CA VAL A 124 12.57 -31.83 32.32
C VAL A 124 12.90 -30.34 32.18
N THR A 125 13.83 -30.02 31.28
CA THR A 125 14.21 -28.65 30.95
C THR A 125 14.71 -28.60 29.51
N SER A 126 14.81 -27.41 28.91
CA SER A 126 15.37 -27.24 27.56
C SER A 126 16.86 -26.89 27.60
N VAL A 127 17.57 -27.23 26.51
CA VAL A 127 18.96 -26.79 26.34
C VAL A 127 19.07 -25.27 26.36
N GLU A 128 18.06 -24.60 25.81
CA GLU A 128 17.94 -23.15 25.71
C GLU A 128 17.79 -22.51 27.10
N ALA A 129 16.92 -23.04 27.96
CA ALA A 129 16.74 -22.61 29.35
C ALA A 129 18.05 -22.70 30.14
N VAL A 130 18.75 -23.84 30.03
CA VAL A 130 20.04 -24.03 30.71
C VAL A 130 21.11 -23.09 30.15
N ALA A 131 21.09 -22.80 28.84
CA ALA A 131 21.98 -21.80 28.23
C ALA A 131 21.67 -20.36 28.68
N ALA A 132 20.40 -20.04 28.93
CA ALA A 132 19.97 -18.78 29.55
C ALA A 132 20.37 -18.68 31.03
N GLY A 133 20.79 -19.79 31.63
CA GLY A 133 21.29 -19.87 33.00
C GLY A 133 20.22 -20.23 34.02
N GLU A 134 19.07 -20.72 33.57
CA GLU A 134 18.00 -21.25 34.41
C GLU A 134 18.49 -22.45 35.23
N THR A 135 17.86 -22.63 36.39
CA THR A 135 18.15 -23.69 37.34
C THR A 135 17.08 -24.77 37.27
N ASN A 136 17.49 -26.03 37.37
CA ASN A 136 16.55 -27.16 37.40
C ASN A 136 16.45 -27.77 38.81
N TYR A 137 15.24 -28.05 39.27
CA TYR A 137 14.99 -28.59 40.60
C TYR A 137 14.14 -29.87 40.56
N PRO A 138 14.76 -31.06 40.40
CA PRO A 138 14.05 -32.32 40.54
C PRO A 138 13.48 -32.48 41.96
N THR A 139 12.17 -32.65 42.06
CA THR A 139 11.38 -32.83 43.28
C THR A 139 10.42 -34.02 43.13
N PRO A 140 9.80 -34.51 44.22
CA PRO A 140 8.68 -35.44 44.12
C PRO A 140 7.56 -34.93 43.21
N LEU A 141 7.17 -33.65 43.30
CA LEU A 141 6.11 -33.08 42.47
C LEU A 141 6.51 -33.04 40.98
N SER A 142 7.71 -32.58 40.65
CA SER A 142 8.19 -32.60 39.26
C SER A 142 8.26 -34.03 38.71
N THR A 143 8.52 -35.02 39.57
CA THR A 143 8.55 -36.43 39.17
C THR A 143 7.14 -36.95 38.84
N LEU A 144 6.13 -36.56 39.61
CA LEU A 144 4.73 -36.88 39.28
C LEU A 144 4.34 -36.26 37.94
N VAL A 145 4.68 -34.98 37.71
CA VAL A 145 4.44 -34.27 36.44
C VAL A 145 5.06 -35.00 35.26
N VAL A 146 6.36 -35.29 35.33
CA VAL A 146 7.09 -35.95 34.22
C VAL A 146 6.53 -37.34 33.94
N ASN A 147 6.24 -38.13 34.97
CA ASN A 147 5.68 -39.47 34.77
C ASN A 147 4.26 -39.42 34.18
N MET A 148 3.41 -38.51 34.67
CA MET A 148 2.04 -38.34 34.17
C MET A 148 2.03 -37.90 32.70
N ALA A 149 2.89 -36.93 32.34
CA ALA A 149 3.05 -36.48 30.97
C ALA A 149 3.55 -37.62 30.07
N LEU A 150 4.60 -38.35 30.47
CA LEU A 150 5.11 -39.49 29.70
C LEU A 150 4.08 -40.61 29.51
N ALA A 151 3.22 -40.85 30.50
CA ALA A 151 2.20 -41.88 30.43
C ALA A 151 1.02 -41.50 29.52
N ASN A 152 0.74 -40.20 29.36
CA ASN A 152 -0.47 -39.71 28.71
C ASN A 152 -0.24 -38.83 27.47
N ALA A 153 1.01 -38.56 27.06
CA ALA A 153 1.26 -37.66 25.93
C ALA A 153 0.63 -38.14 24.60
N ASP A 154 0.54 -39.46 24.38
CA ASP A 154 -0.13 -40.05 23.21
C ASP A 154 -1.65 -40.21 23.42
N SER A 155 -2.16 -39.98 24.63
CA SER A 155 -3.55 -40.28 25.01
C SER A 155 -4.48 -39.13 24.62
N SER A 156 -5.65 -39.47 24.05
CA SER A 156 -6.76 -38.53 23.86
C SER A 156 -7.76 -38.51 25.04
N ALA A 157 -7.48 -39.25 26.12
CA ALA A 157 -8.35 -39.37 27.28
C ALA A 157 -7.99 -38.38 28.38
N ASN A 158 -8.93 -38.11 29.30
CA ASN A 158 -8.72 -37.32 30.51
C ASN A 158 -8.17 -35.90 30.29
N GLY A 159 -8.48 -35.31 29.13
CA GLY A 159 -8.07 -33.95 28.75
C GLY A 159 -6.72 -33.86 28.03
N PHE A 160 -5.98 -34.96 27.90
CA PHE A 160 -4.73 -34.96 27.13
C PHE A 160 -5.00 -34.83 25.63
N ALA A 161 -4.12 -34.09 24.95
CA ALA A 161 -4.28 -33.70 23.54
C ALA A 161 -3.65 -34.68 22.52
N GLY A 162 -3.30 -35.89 22.96
CA GLY A 162 -2.73 -36.92 22.08
C GLY A 162 -3.74 -37.51 21.10
N ASP A 163 -3.26 -38.26 20.11
CA ASP A 163 -4.10 -38.84 19.04
C ASP A 163 -4.26 -40.38 19.06
N ASP A 164 -3.70 -41.04 20.08
CA ASP A 164 -3.64 -42.49 20.27
C ASP A 164 -3.04 -43.27 19.06
N ASP A 165 -2.13 -42.65 18.30
CA ASP A 165 -1.47 -43.30 17.17
C ASP A 165 -0.28 -44.20 17.56
N GLY A 166 0.17 -44.09 18.82
CA GLY A 166 1.28 -44.84 19.39
C GLY A 166 2.63 -44.15 19.27
N THR A 167 2.65 -42.87 18.87
CA THR A 167 3.86 -42.05 18.78
C THR A 167 3.63 -40.62 19.23
N VAL A 168 4.40 -40.19 20.22
CA VAL A 168 4.32 -38.84 20.78
C VAL A 168 5.13 -37.85 19.93
N THR A 169 4.46 -36.80 19.46
CA THR A 169 5.03 -35.61 18.82
C THR A 169 5.51 -34.56 19.83
N ALA A 170 6.21 -33.53 19.37
CA ALA A 170 6.66 -32.45 20.24
C ALA A 170 5.49 -31.63 20.81
N ASP A 171 4.45 -31.41 19.99
CA ASP A 171 3.28 -30.62 20.37
C ASP A 171 2.43 -31.38 21.40
N GLU A 172 2.22 -32.69 21.18
CA GLU A 172 1.54 -33.56 22.15
C GLU A 172 2.29 -33.64 23.49
N TRP A 173 3.62 -33.74 23.45
CA TRP A 173 4.43 -33.71 24.66
C TRP A 173 4.31 -32.38 25.41
N ALA A 174 4.37 -31.25 24.71
CA ALA A 174 4.26 -29.93 25.32
C ALA A 174 2.88 -29.75 25.99
N ALA A 175 1.80 -30.09 25.28
CA ALA A 175 0.44 -30.05 25.81
C ALA A 175 0.26 -30.98 27.03
N ALA A 176 0.78 -32.20 26.95
CA ALA A 176 0.70 -33.15 28.05
C ALA A 176 1.51 -32.71 29.28
N LEU A 177 2.66 -32.07 29.08
CA LEU A 177 3.46 -31.52 30.16
C LEU A 177 2.75 -30.33 30.83
N LYS A 178 2.12 -29.45 30.06
CA LYS A 178 1.30 -28.32 30.56
C LYS A 178 0.16 -28.84 31.43
N LEU A 179 -0.66 -29.75 30.90
CA LEU A 179 -1.79 -30.32 31.63
C LEU A 179 -1.35 -31.11 32.88
N ALA A 180 -0.27 -31.89 32.79
CA ALA A 180 0.24 -32.65 33.92
C ALA A 180 0.69 -31.73 35.07
N LYS A 181 1.24 -30.54 34.77
CA LYS A 181 1.56 -29.54 35.81
C LYS A 181 0.30 -29.10 36.54
N SER A 182 -0.75 -28.72 35.80
CA SER A 182 -2.01 -28.25 36.39
C SER A 182 -2.68 -29.32 37.24
N LYS A 183 -2.79 -30.56 36.75
CA LYS A 183 -3.38 -31.68 37.50
C LYS A 183 -2.58 -32.04 38.77
N VAL A 184 -1.25 -32.10 38.69
CA VAL A 184 -0.42 -32.35 39.88
C VAL A 184 -0.48 -31.18 40.87
N ARG A 185 -0.54 -29.94 40.38
CA ARG A 185 -0.70 -28.74 41.20
C ARG A 185 -2.03 -28.77 41.95
N SER A 186 -3.14 -29.07 41.29
CA SER A 186 -4.45 -29.11 41.94
C SER A 186 -4.54 -30.24 42.98
N GLN A 187 -4.07 -31.44 42.64
CA GLN A 187 -4.22 -32.61 43.50
C GLN A 187 -3.22 -32.65 44.66
N PHE A 188 -1.97 -32.27 44.42
CA PHE A 188 -0.86 -32.38 45.39
C PHE A 188 -0.18 -31.04 45.68
N GLY A 189 -0.83 -29.92 45.35
CA GLY A 189 -0.43 -28.58 45.80
C GLY A 189 -0.94 -28.24 47.19
N PHE A 190 -1.88 -29.01 47.74
CA PHE A 190 -2.41 -28.87 49.12
C PHE A 190 -2.98 -27.48 49.43
N GLY A 191 -3.58 -26.82 48.43
CA GLY A 191 -4.09 -25.44 48.52
C GLY A 191 -3.01 -24.38 48.70
N LEU A 192 -1.73 -24.71 48.45
CA LEU A 192 -0.60 -23.80 48.62
C LEU A 192 -0.06 -23.24 47.30
N LEU A 193 -0.34 -23.90 46.16
CA LEU A 193 0.30 -23.64 44.88
C LEU A 193 -0.71 -23.10 43.87
N ASP A 194 -0.39 -21.97 43.27
CA ASP A 194 -1.11 -21.35 42.17
C ASP A 194 -0.21 -21.36 40.91
N ASP A 195 -0.69 -20.76 39.82
CA ASP A 195 0.02 -20.74 38.53
C ASP A 195 1.33 -19.94 38.55
N SER A 196 1.57 -19.12 39.59
CA SER A 196 2.86 -18.44 39.76
C SER A 196 4.00 -19.40 40.13
N VAL A 197 3.69 -20.64 40.47
CA VAL A 197 4.66 -21.70 40.77
C VAL A 197 4.71 -22.71 39.63
N ASP A 198 5.85 -22.80 38.95
CA ASP A 198 6.16 -23.86 38.00
C ASP A 198 6.86 -25.03 38.71
N LEU A 199 6.22 -26.19 38.70
CA LEU A 199 6.70 -27.40 39.38
C LEU A 199 8.04 -27.93 38.83
N LEU A 200 8.50 -27.49 37.65
CA LEU A 200 9.75 -27.94 37.04
C LEU A 200 10.93 -26.99 37.26
N SER A 201 10.66 -25.69 37.46
CA SER A 201 11.68 -24.63 37.43
C SER A 201 11.67 -23.72 38.67
N SER A 202 10.54 -23.53 39.35
CA SER A 202 10.47 -22.71 40.56
C SER A 202 11.36 -23.30 41.67
N PRO A 203 12.13 -22.46 42.39
CA PRO A 203 13.06 -22.93 43.40
C PRO A 203 12.33 -23.46 44.64
N PRO A 204 12.56 -24.72 45.08
CA PRO A 204 12.06 -25.26 46.34
C PRO A 204 13.02 -25.03 47.52
N LEU A 205 14.02 -24.16 47.32
CA LEU A 205 15.05 -23.76 48.29
C LEU A 205 15.34 -22.28 48.14
N ILE A 206 15.82 -21.63 49.21
CA ILE A 206 16.36 -20.28 49.11
C ILE A 206 17.80 -20.40 48.60
N THR A 207 18.00 -20.04 47.34
CA THR A 207 19.27 -20.08 46.61
C THR A 207 19.90 -18.69 46.44
N SER A 208 19.09 -17.63 46.55
CA SER A 208 19.52 -16.24 46.42
C SER A 208 18.70 -15.28 47.29
N ASP A 209 19.11 -14.00 47.34
CA ASP A 209 18.35 -12.93 47.99
C ASP A 209 17.20 -12.38 47.12
N GLN A 210 17.10 -12.83 45.87
CA GLN A 210 16.02 -12.47 44.93
C GLN A 210 14.87 -13.47 44.93
N ASP A 211 15.04 -14.64 45.56
CA ASP A 211 14.03 -15.69 45.54
C ASP A 211 12.79 -15.26 46.34
N ASP A 212 11.61 -15.55 45.81
CA ASP A 212 10.37 -15.38 46.55
C ASP A 212 10.28 -16.43 47.66
N GLN A 213 10.69 -16.04 48.85
CA GLN A 213 10.72 -16.92 50.02
C GLN A 213 9.34 -17.46 50.40
N GLU A 214 8.25 -16.77 50.07
CA GLU A 214 6.90 -17.27 50.35
C GLU A 214 6.57 -18.44 49.42
N GLN A 215 6.80 -18.27 48.11
CA GLN A 215 6.63 -19.34 47.12
C GLN A 215 7.55 -20.53 47.41
N VAL A 216 8.82 -20.29 47.77
CA VAL A 216 9.76 -21.34 48.16
C VAL A 216 9.20 -22.18 49.32
N VAL A 217 8.65 -21.52 50.36
CA VAL A 217 8.05 -22.22 51.51
C VAL A 217 6.81 -23.00 51.10
N LYS A 218 5.94 -22.43 50.26
CA LYS A 218 4.72 -23.10 49.75
C LYS A 218 5.07 -24.37 48.95
N LEU A 219 5.93 -24.24 47.93
CA LEU A 219 6.39 -25.37 47.10
C LEU A 219 7.09 -26.44 47.94
N ARG A 220 8.00 -26.04 48.84
CA ARG A 220 8.70 -27.00 49.68
C ARG A 220 7.77 -27.70 50.67
N THR A 221 6.75 -27.02 51.17
CA THR A 221 5.74 -27.63 52.05
C THR A 221 4.96 -28.71 51.32
N ALA A 222 4.54 -28.45 50.07
CA ALA A 222 3.87 -29.44 49.24
C ALA A 222 4.77 -30.65 48.92
N VAL A 223 6.05 -30.40 48.57
CA VAL A 223 7.06 -31.45 48.35
C VAL A 223 7.23 -32.36 49.58
N GLU A 224 7.31 -31.79 50.77
CA GLU A 224 7.46 -32.57 52.01
C GLU A 224 6.15 -33.26 52.42
N ALA A 225 4.99 -32.68 52.09
CA ALA A 225 3.69 -33.29 52.33
C ALA A 225 3.51 -34.59 51.53
N VAL A 226 3.80 -34.59 50.21
CA VAL A 226 3.77 -35.80 49.38
C VAL A 226 4.69 -36.88 49.96
N ALA A 227 5.90 -36.48 50.33
CA ALA A 227 6.86 -37.39 50.92
C ALA A 227 6.42 -38.02 52.26
N ALA A 228 5.88 -37.18 53.15
CA ALA A 228 5.39 -37.62 54.45
C ALA A 228 4.21 -38.57 54.28
N LEU A 229 3.33 -38.28 53.33
CA LEU A 229 2.19 -39.11 52.96
C LEU A 229 2.64 -40.49 52.47
N MET A 230 3.61 -40.57 51.56
CA MET A 230 4.12 -41.86 51.05
C MET A 230 4.79 -42.70 52.14
N ALA A 231 5.51 -42.05 53.06
CA ALA A 231 6.12 -42.74 54.21
C ALA A 231 5.06 -43.26 55.20
N ASP A 232 4.00 -42.49 55.43
CA ASP A 232 2.89 -42.88 56.29
C ASP A 232 2.12 -44.06 55.69
N MET A 233 1.78 -44.01 54.40
CA MET A 233 1.15 -45.13 53.67
C MET A 233 1.99 -46.41 53.75
N ALA A 234 3.32 -46.32 53.61
CA ALA A 234 4.20 -47.48 53.76
C ALA A 234 4.13 -48.08 55.18
N GLU A 235 4.02 -47.25 56.22
CA GLU A 235 3.84 -47.71 57.60
C GLU A 235 2.43 -48.27 57.85
N THR A 236 1.39 -47.71 57.21
CA THR A 236 0.02 -48.26 57.19
C THR A 236 0.03 -49.68 56.61
N ALA A 237 0.67 -49.88 55.44
CA ALA A 237 0.80 -51.20 54.83
C ALA A 237 1.54 -52.20 55.73
N LYS A 238 2.59 -51.74 56.44
CA LYS A 238 3.36 -52.57 57.38
C LYS A 238 2.60 -52.89 58.66
N THR A 239 1.72 -52.00 59.09
CA THR A 239 0.82 -52.23 60.22
C THR A 239 -0.23 -53.28 59.85
N ALA A 240 -0.74 -53.25 58.61
CA ALA A 240 -1.67 -54.25 58.09
C ALA A 240 -1.01 -55.62 57.87
N ASP A 241 0.17 -55.66 57.26
CA ASP A 241 1.02 -56.85 57.13
C ASP A 241 2.45 -56.58 57.63
N PRO A 242 2.86 -57.11 58.80
CA PRO A 242 4.22 -56.95 59.31
C PRO A 242 5.34 -57.52 58.43
N ASN A 243 5.01 -58.30 57.39
CA ASN A 243 5.97 -58.79 56.39
C ASN A 243 6.01 -57.92 55.13
N SER A 244 5.20 -56.87 55.05
CA SER A 244 5.23 -55.90 53.96
C SER A 244 6.65 -55.36 53.79
N THR A 245 7.10 -55.35 52.54
CA THR A 245 8.38 -54.76 52.12
C THR A 245 8.20 -53.42 51.44
N GLU A 246 6.97 -52.90 51.39
CA GLU A 246 6.68 -51.62 50.76
C GLU A 246 7.39 -50.48 51.49
N THR A 247 7.87 -49.53 50.70
CA THR A 247 8.62 -48.35 51.13
C THR A 247 7.91 -47.09 50.64
N ALA A 248 8.32 -45.93 51.14
CA ALA A 248 7.82 -44.67 50.59
C ALA A 248 8.09 -44.57 49.08
N ASP A 249 9.22 -45.10 48.61
CA ASP A 249 9.58 -45.13 47.19
C ASP A 249 8.65 -46.02 46.35
N SER A 250 8.26 -47.21 46.87
CA SER A 250 7.29 -48.06 46.16
C SER A 250 5.88 -47.50 46.21
N MET A 251 5.48 -46.86 47.32
CA MET A 251 4.20 -46.13 47.43
C MET A 251 4.15 -44.94 46.48
N PHE A 252 5.24 -44.17 46.36
CA PHE A 252 5.34 -43.03 45.45
C PHE A 252 5.26 -43.47 43.98
N ALA A 253 5.93 -44.56 43.61
CA ALA A 253 5.81 -45.13 42.28
C ALA A 253 4.38 -45.63 41.98
N ALA A 254 3.72 -46.24 42.96
CA ALA A 254 2.32 -46.67 42.83
C ALA A 254 1.36 -45.49 42.71
N LEU A 255 1.56 -44.42 43.48
CA LEU A 255 0.77 -43.20 43.36
C LEU A 255 0.95 -42.56 41.97
N SER A 256 2.18 -42.53 41.46
CA SER A 256 2.44 -42.04 40.12
C SER A 256 1.78 -42.87 39.02
N GLU A 257 1.49 -44.16 39.26
CA GLU A 257 0.75 -45.03 38.34
C GLU A 257 -0.77 -44.82 38.45
N ASP A 258 -1.25 -44.61 39.68
CA ASP A 258 -2.65 -44.27 40.02
C ASP A 258 -3.06 -42.98 39.33
N LEU A 259 -2.25 -41.93 39.49
CA LEU A 259 -2.50 -40.60 38.94
C LEU A 259 -2.66 -40.55 37.41
N ASN A 260 -2.17 -41.55 36.68
CA ASN A 260 -2.20 -41.52 35.21
C ASN A 260 -3.61 -41.51 34.65
N ASP A 261 -4.62 -42.03 35.36
CA ASP A 261 -6.01 -42.00 34.92
C ASP A 261 -6.83 -40.83 35.50
N GLY A 262 -6.16 -39.89 36.16
CA GLY A 262 -6.75 -38.67 36.73
C GLY A 262 -7.45 -38.88 38.06
N GLN A 263 -7.46 -40.10 38.60
CA GLN A 263 -8.06 -40.41 39.90
C GLN A 263 -7.02 -40.99 40.86
N VAL A 264 -7.25 -40.79 42.16
CA VAL A 264 -6.46 -41.42 43.23
C VAL A 264 -7.35 -42.40 43.98
N ASP A 265 -7.53 -43.58 43.39
CA ASP A 265 -8.45 -44.62 43.90
C ASP A 265 -7.77 -45.98 44.17
N GLY A 266 -6.45 -46.06 43.96
CA GLY A 266 -5.65 -47.27 44.10
C GLY A 266 -5.71 -48.21 42.89
N GLN A 267 -6.23 -47.73 41.76
CA GLN A 267 -6.33 -48.44 40.49
C GLN A 267 -5.72 -47.62 39.36
N SER A 268 -5.20 -48.29 38.35
CA SER A 268 -4.75 -47.64 37.12
C SER A 268 -5.49 -48.27 35.94
N GLY A 269 -6.30 -47.47 35.23
CA GLY A 269 -7.15 -47.96 34.14
C GLY A 269 -8.18 -48.99 34.60
N GLY A 270 -8.62 -48.90 35.87
CA GLY A 270 -9.56 -49.81 36.51
C GLY A 270 -8.96 -51.15 36.99
N GLU A 271 -7.64 -51.32 36.96
CA GLU A 271 -6.95 -52.47 37.54
C GLU A 271 -6.25 -52.07 38.84
N ALA A 272 -6.45 -52.86 39.91
CA ALA A 272 -5.89 -52.54 41.22
C ALA A 272 -4.35 -52.62 41.24
N ILE A 273 -3.71 -51.59 41.78
CA ILE A 273 -2.26 -51.51 41.89
C ILE A 273 -1.78 -52.38 43.05
N SER A 274 -0.92 -53.36 42.74
CA SER A 274 -0.57 -54.42 43.72
C SER A 274 0.13 -53.90 44.99
N THR A 275 0.85 -52.79 44.88
CA THR A 275 1.53 -52.10 45.99
C THR A 275 0.53 -51.64 47.06
N PHE A 276 -0.68 -51.25 46.66
CA PHE A 276 -1.75 -50.81 47.57
C PHE A 276 -2.57 -51.97 48.16
N SER A 277 -2.21 -53.22 47.92
CA SER A 277 -2.98 -54.38 48.40
C SER A 277 -3.18 -54.47 49.92
N ASN A 278 -2.29 -53.82 50.69
CA ASN A 278 -2.37 -53.72 52.17
C ASN A 278 -2.89 -52.36 52.65
N ILE A 279 -3.28 -51.46 51.74
CA ILE A 279 -3.96 -50.21 52.03
C ILE A 279 -5.46 -50.45 51.86
N ALA A 280 -6.24 -50.12 52.88
CA ALA A 280 -7.67 -50.41 52.88
C ALA A 280 -8.46 -49.49 51.96
N ASP A 281 -8.04 -48.23 51.90
CA ASP A 281 -8.69 -47.14 51.18
C ASP A 281 -7.61 -46.10 50.83
N VAL A 282 -7.14 -46.10 49.58
CA VAL A 282 -6.05 -45.22 49.14
C VAL A 282 -6.49 -43.76 49.18
N ALA A 283 -7.69 -43.46 48.69
CA ALA A 283 -8.31 -42.14 48.73
C ALA A 283 -8.35 -41.57 50.16
N ALA A 284 -8.74 -42.37 51.15
CA ALA A 284 -8.78 -41.93 52.55
C ALA A 284 -7.39 -41.68 53.16
N GLU A 285 -6.36 -42.41 52.72
CA GLU A 285 -4.99 -42.18 53.19
C GLU A 285 -4.40 -40.90 52.58
N VAL A 286 -4.64 -40.64 51.29
CA VAL A 286 -4.12 -39.42 50.62
C VAL A 286 -4.83 -38.13 51.06
N THR A 287 -6.12 -38.21 51.41
CA THR A 287 -6.93 -37.07 51.91
C THR A 287 -6.80 -36.85 53.42
N GLN A 288 -5.84 -37.49 54.10
CA GLN A 288 -5.57 -37.20 55.50
C GLN A 288 -4.91 -35.83 55.67
N ASP A 289 -5.03 -35.21 56.85
CA ASP A 289 -4.40 -33.92 57.17
C ASP A 289 -2.85 -34.05 57.15
N PRO A 290 -2.18 -33.53 56.11
CA PRO A 290 -0.74 -33.69 55.95
C PRO A 290 0.04 -32.82 56.95
N SER A 291 -0.57 -31.77 57.50
CA SER A 291 0.09 -30.79 58.39
C SER A 291 0.60 -31.43 59.69
N SER A 292 -0.01 -32.56 60.07
CA SER A 292 0.29 -33.34 61.27
C SER A 292 1.33 -34.43 61.06
N LEU A 293 1.61 -34.80 59.80
CA LEU A 293 2.60 -35.81 59.45
C LEU A 293 4.01 -35.26 59.68
N THR A 294 4.92 -36.15 60.06
CA THR A 294 6.33 -35.80 60.26
C THR A 294 7.10 -35.93 58.97
N ILE A 295 8.00 -34.98 58.71
CA ILE A 295 9.00 -35.10 57.65
C ILE A 295 9.78 -36.41 57.89
N PRO A 296 9.79 -37.34 56.91
CA PRO A 296 10.38 -38.66 57.10
C PRO A 296 11.85 -38.57 57.53
N GLY A 297 12.21 -39.24 58.63
CA GLY A 297 13.56 -39.15 59.22
C GLY A 297 13.73 -38.05 60.27
N SER A 298 12.69 -37.26 60.55
CA SER A 298 12.70 -36.15 61.52
C SER A 298 11.54 -36.25 62.54
N THR A 299 11.56 -35.36 63.54
CA THR A 299 10.41 -35.10 64.44
C THR A 299 9.63 -33.84 64.05
N THR A 300 10.09 -33.11 63.05
CA THR A 300 9.46 -31.88 62.53
C THR A 300 8.24 -32.25 61.69
N THR A 301 7.14 -31.54 61.87
CA THR A 301 5.91 -31.75 61.08
C THR A 301 5.90 -30.94 59.79
N VAL A 302 5.07 -31.32 58.81
CA VAL A 302 4.88 -30.57 57.55
C VAL A 302 4.49 -29.11 57.80
N SER A 303 3.65 -28.86 58.82
CA SER A 303 3.30 -27.49 59.27
C SER A 303 4.49 -26.64 59.76
N GLN A 304 5.67 -27.23 59.95
CA GLN A 304 6.88 -26.55 60.41
C GLN A 304 7.94 -26.36 59.30
N VAL A 305 7.60 -26.66 58.05
CA VAL A 305 8.53 -26.57 56.90
C VAL A 305 9.11 -25.16 56.70
N ALA A 306 8.36 -24.10 57.03
CA ALA A 306 8.88 -22.72 57.02
C ALA A 306 10.18 -22.56 57.83
N THR A 307 10.27 -23.22 58.99
CA THR A 307 11.50 -23.20 59.81
C THR A 307 12.60 -24.10 59.22
N VAL A 308 12.21 -25.17 58.54
CA VAL A 308 13.15 -26.08 57.86
C VAL A 308 13.87 -25.35 56.73
N VAL A 309 13.12 -24.71 55.82
CA VAL A 309 13.65 -23.93 54.69
C VAL A 309 14.62 -22.84 55.17
N ALA A 310 14.25 -22.13 56.24
CA ALA A 310 15.10 -21.08 56.81
C ALA A 310 16.43 -21.60 57.38
N ASN A 311 16.44 -22.80 57.96
CA ASN A 311 17.67 -23.40 58.51
C ASN A 311 18.56 -23.99 57.41
N GLU A 312 17.95 -24.63 56.41
CA GLU A 312 18.68 -25.23 55.28
C GLU A 312 19.49 -24.22 54.47
N THR A 313 19.11 -22.94 54.51
CA THR A 313 19.83 -21.86 53.85
C THR A 313 21.29 -21.80 54.32
N GLU A 314 21.56 -22.12 55.60
CA GLU A 314 22.93 -22.24 56.13
C GLU A 314 23.67 -23.46 55.55
N ASP A 315 22.98 -24.60 55.44
CA ASP A 315 23.54 -25.86 54.96
C ASP A 315 23.85 -25.84 53.46
N THR A 316 23.03 -25.14 52.66
CA THR A 316 23.28 -24.90 51.23
C THR A 316 24.32 -23.80 51.00
N GLY A 317 24.73 -23.10 52.06
CA GLY A 317 25.78 -22.10 52.05
C GLY A 317 25.36 -20.76 51.43
N VAL A 318 24.07 -20.43 51.53
CA VAL A 318 23.49 -19.14 51.12
C VAL A 318 23.43 -18.24 52.35
N ASP A 319 23.92 -17.01 52.23
CA ASP A 319 23.92 -16.02 53.32
C ASP A 319 22.90 -14.93 52.99
N THR A 320 21.63 -15.16 53.33
CA THR A 320 20.51 -14.23 53.09
C THR A 320 19.58 -14.15 54.30
N ASP A 321 18.77 -13.09 54.35
CA ASP A 321 17.78 -12.88 55.41
C ASP A 321 16.57 -13.81 55.20
N THR A 322 16.39 -14.79 56.08
CA THR A 322 15.28 -15.76 56.02
C THR A 322 14.05 -15.35 56.84
N THR A 323 13.97 -14.08 57.26
CA THR A 323 12.84 -13.57 58.07
C THR A 323 11.50 -13.73 57.36
N THR A 324 11.44 -13.59 56.02
CA THR A 324 10.20 -13.79 55.26
C THR A 324 9.76 -15.26 55.36
N ALA A 325 10.63 -16.20 54.99
CA ALA A 325 10.35 -17.63 55.10
C ALA A 325 9.91 -18.05 56.51
N GLN A 326 10.57 -17.56 57.56
CA GLN A 326 10.23 -17.89 58.95
C GLN A 326 8.85 -17.39 59.39
N ASN A 327 8.37 -16.29 58.79
CA ASN A 327 7.07 -15.70 59.12
C ASN A 327 5.95 -16.15 58.17
N THR A 328 6.28 -16.83 57.07
CA THR A 328 5.29 -17.43 56.17
C THR A 328 4.47 -18.47 56.94
N THR A 329 3.15 -18.26 56.92
CA THR A 329 2.19 -19.20 57.50
C THR A 329 1.56 -19.99 56.36
N THR A 330 1.69 -21.31 56.40
CA THR A 330 1.03 -22.21 55.45
C THR A 330 -0.20 -22.82 56.10
N VAL A 331 -1.33 -22.78 55.38
CA VAL A 331 -2.51 -23.59 55.69
C VAL A 331 -2.47 -24.73 54.70
N VAL A 332 -2.09 -25.91 55.16
CA VAL A 332 -1.92 -27.09 54.30
C VAL A 332 -3.24 -27.83 54.30
N GLU A 333 -3.95 -27.80 53.19
CA GLU A 333 -5.17 -28.57 52.99
C GLU A 333 -4.81 -30.03 52.65
N PRO A 334 -5.75 -30.99 52.72
CA PRO A 334 -5.56 -32.34 52.19
C PRO A 334 -5.21 -32.36 50.70
N ALA A 335 -4.67 -33.48 50.21
CA ALA A 335 -4.61 -33.73 48.76
C ALA A 335 -6.01 -34.01 48.22
N GLU A 336 -6.23 -33.74 46.93
CA GLU A 336 -7.48 -34.05 46.23
C GLU A 336 -7.36 -35.35 45.43
N VAL A 337 -8.46 -36.12 45.36
CA VAL A 337 -8.49 -37.43 44.69
C VAL A 337 -8.82 -37.35 43.21
N GLU A 338 -9.31 -36.21 42.76
CA GLU A 338 -9.59 -35.85 41.37
C GLU A 338 -8.97 -34.46 41.12
N SER A 339 -8.62 -34.16 39.88
CA SER A 339 -8.12 -32.82 39.53
C SER A 339 -9.24 -31.77 39.61
N ASP A 340 -8.81 -30.53 39.83
CA ASP A 340 -9.61 -29.30 40.00
C ASP A 340 -8.70 -28.18 39.44
N ILE A 341 -8.62 -28.10 38.11
CA ILE A 341 -7.55 -27.38 37.41
C ILE A 341 -7.56 -25.89 37.75
N ASP A 342 -8.74 -25.27 37.78
CA ASP A 342 -8.93 -23.85 38.12
C ASP A 342 -8.96 -23.56 39.64
N GLN A 343 -9.03 -24.62 40.46
CA GLN A 343 -9.04 -24.59 41.92
C GLN A 343 -10.25 -23.82 42.50
N ASP A 344 -11.40 -23.85 41.83
CA ASP A 344 -12.64 -23.25 42.34
C ASP A 344 -13.32 -24.07 43.45
N GLY A 345 -12.85 -25.30 43.66
CA GLY A 345 -13.37 -26.27 44.62
C GLY A 345 -14.35 -27.28 44.03
N THR A 346 -14.54 -27.28 42.71
CA THR A 346 -15.35 -28.22 41.96
C THR A 346 -14.42 -29.15 41.16
N PRO A 347 -14.47 -30.48 41.39
CA PRO A 347 -13.60 -31.39 40.62
C PRO A 347 -13.94 -31.37 39.13
N ASP A 348 -12.92 -31.50 38.26
CA ASP A 348 -13.01 -31.46 36.79
C ASP A 348 -14.14 -32.38 36.25
N SER A 349 -14.36 -33.53 36.91
CA SER A 349 -15.37 -34.52 36.51
C SER A 349 -16.81 -34.03 36.62
N SER A 350 -17.03 -32.97 37.40
CA SER A 350 -18.31 -32.34 37.68
C SER A 350 -18.36 -30.85 37.36
N ASP A 351 -17.24 -30.29 36.86
CA ASP A 351 -17.15 -28.91 36.46
C ASP A 351 -17.76 -28.65 35.08
N ALA A 352 -18.37 -27.49 34.92
CA ALA A 352 -18.87 -26.99 33.65
C ALA A 352 -17.83 -26.11 32.91
N ASP A 353 -16.81 -25.65 33.61
CA ASP A 353 -15.74 -24.74 33.15
C ASP A 353 -14.46 -25.18 33.89
N ILE A 354 -13.74 -26.16 33.32
CA ILE A 354 -12.71 -26.92 34.04
C ILE A 354 -11.45 -26.09 34.32
N ASP A 355 -11.11 -25.15 33.44
CA ASP A 355 -9.92 -24.32 33.52
C ASP A 355 -10.21 -22.87 33.92
N GLY A 356 -11.48 -22.48 34.02
CA GLY A 356 -11.90 -21.22 34.64
C GLY A 356 -11.65 -20.01 33.75
N ASP A 357 -11.55 -20.21 32.43
CA ASP A 357 -11.32 -19.17 31.43
C ASP A 357 -12.60 -18.36 31.12
N GLY A 358 -13.76 -18.84 31.58
CA GLY A 358 -15.07 -18.24 31.38
C GLY A 358 -15.87 -18.82 30.21
N LEU A 359 -15.30 -19.76 29.45
CA LEU A 359 -15.97 -20.59 28.46
C LEU A 359 -16.38 -21.92 29.09
N ILE A 360 -17.65 -22.29 28.92
CA ILE A 360 -18.06 -23.62 29.36
C ILE A 360 -17.42 -24.69 28.47
N ASN A 361 -17.11 -25.86 29.02
CA ASN A 361 -16.46 -26.98 28.33
C ASN A 361 -17.12 -27.39 26.98
N GLU A 362 -18.42 -27.10 26.80
CA GLU A 362 -19.16 -27.41 25.57
C GLU A 362 -18.97 -26.36 24.45
N GLN A 363 -18.48 -25.18 24.79
CA GLN A 363 -18.23 -24.02 23.92
C GLN A 363 -16.75 -23.74 23.73
N ASP A 364 -15.91 -24.32 24.59
CA ASP A 364 -14.48 -24.17 24.57
C ASP A 364 -13.81 -25.22 23.64
N ALA A 365 -12.82 -24.76 22.87
CA ALA A 365 -11.98 -25.59 22.04
C ALA A 365 -10.81 -26.22 22.81
N ALA A 366 -10.45 -25.68 23.97
CA ALA A 366 -9.41 -26.21 24.85
C ALA A 366 -9.86 -26.30 26.34
N PRO A 367 -10.85 -27.17 26.71
CA PRO A 367 -11.47 -27.24 28.05
C PRO A 367 -10.58 -27.63 29.25
N PHE A 368 -9.26 -27.60 29.10
CA PHE A 368 -8.29 -27.95 30.13
C PHE A 368 -7.08 -27.00 30.09
N ASP A 369 -7.15 -25.95 29.28
CA ASP A 369 -6.09 -24.98 29.04
C ASP A 369 -6.69 -23.57 28.94
N PRO A 370 -6.58 -22.75 30.01
CA PRO A 370 -7.31 -21.49 30.09
C PRO A 370 -6.75 -20.37 29.19
N ASP A 371 -5.57 -20.57 28.63
CA ASP A 371 -4.85 -19.61 27.78
C ASP A 371 -4.00 -20.41 26.79
N ARG A 372 -4.57 -20.65 25.61
CA ARG A 372 -4.08 -21.63 24.64
C ARG A 372 -2.85 -21.15 23.87
N ASP A 373 -2.74 -19.85 23.63
CA ASP A 373 -1.60 -19.27 22.93
C ASP A 373 -0.54 -18.62 23.85
N GLU A 374 -0.83 -18.60 25.15
CA GLU A 374 0.05 -18.19 26.25
C GLU A 374 0.44 -16.70 26.19
N ASP A 375 -0.46 -15.85 25.71
CA ASP A 375 -0.23 -14.41 25.63
C ASP A 375 -0.63 -13.64 26.91
N GLY A 376 -1.30 -14.32 27.83
CA GLY A 376 -1.70 -13.83 29.14
C GLY A 376 -3.14 -13.30 29.22
N VAL A 377 -3.94 -13.43 28.17
CA VAL A 377 -5.40 -13.26 28.18
C VAL A 377 -6.04 -14.65 28.11
N VAL A 378 -7.04 -14.89 28.95
CA VAL A 378 -7.72 -16.20 28.97
C VAL A 378 -8.64 -16.33 27.75
N ASP A 379 -8.78 -17.55 27.22
CA ASP A 379 -9.51 -17.86 25.99
C ASP A 379 -10.96 -17.26 25.98
N GLY A 380 -11.64 -17.22 27.13
CA GLY A 380 -12.97 -16.62 27.26
C GLY A 380 -13.03 -15.09 27.27
N GLU A 381 -11.91 -14.40 27.46
CA GLU A 381 -11.77 -12.94 27.34
C GLU A 381 -10.99 -12.52 26.08
N ASP A 382 -10.46 -13.48 25.32
CA ASP A 382 -9.64 -13.27 24.13
C ASP A 382 -10.47 -13.38 22.83
N ALA A 383 -10.38 -12.36 21.97
CA ALA A 383 -11.00 -12.37 20.66
C ALA A 383 -10.30 -13.31 19.66
N PHE A 384 -8.99 -13.60 19.87
CA PHE A 384 -8.19 -14.49 19.05
C PHE A 384 -7.40 -15.52 19.88
N PRO A 385 -8.06 -16.52 20.51
CA PRO A 385 -7.44 -17.51 21.41
C PRO A 385 -6.42 -18.48 20.79
N ASP A 386 -5.96 -18.21 19.58
CA ASP A 386 -4.97 -19.00 18.83
C ASP A 386 -3.85 -18.11 18.24
N ASP A 387 -3.88 -16.78 18.44
CA ASP A 387 -2.91 -15.83 17.91
C ASP A 387 -2.35 -14.92 19.03
N PRO A 388 -1.17 -15.24 19.58
CA PRO A 388 -0.63 -14.55 20.76
C PRO A 388 -0.15 -13.11 20.48
N ALA A 389 -0.39 -12.61 19.27
CA ALA A 389 -0.16 -11.23 18.88
C ALA A 389 -1.43 -10.37 18.91
N GLU A 390 -2.63 -10.95 19.06
CA GLU A 390 -3.91 -10.27 18.98
C GLU A 390 -4.84 -10.72 20.10
N THR A 391 -5.33 -9.80 20.93
CA THR A 391 -6.21 -10.13 22.08
C THR A 391 -7.60 -9.49 21.99
N ALA A 392 -7.76 -8.52 21.09
CA ALA A 392 -8.93 -7.66 21.02
C ALA A 392 -9.31 -7.40 19.55
N ASP A 393 -10.60 -7.36 19.30
CA ASP A 393 -11.25 -6.98 18.04
C ASP A 393 -12.34 -5.97 18.41
N THR A 394 -11.98 -4.68 18.44
CA THR A 394 -12.82 -3.64 19.04
C THR A 394 -14.10 -3.39 18.24
N ASP A 395 -14.09 -3.61 16.92
CA ASP A 395 -15.24 -3.37 16.05
C ASP A 395 -15.88 -4.65 15.46
N GLU A 396 -15.36 -5.82 15.83
CA GLU A 396 -15.87 -7.15 15.51
C GLU A 396 -15.80 -7.49 14.01
N ASP A 397 -14.78 -7.01 13.31
CA ASP A 397 -14.60 -7.23 11.87
C ASP A 397 -13.74 -8.46 11.52
N GLY A 398 -13.08 -9.03 12.53
CA GLY A 398 -12.26 -10.23 12.43
C GLY A 398 -10.77 -9.98 12.19
N VAL A 399 -10.31 -8.74 12.22
CA VAL A 399 -8.88 -8.37 12.27
C VAL A 399 -8.57 -7.84 13.68
N GLY A 400 -7.50 -8.33 14.30
CA GLY A 400 -7.15 -7.89 15.66
C GLY A 400 -6.63 -6.46 15.71
N ASP A 401 -6.91 -5.77 16.82
CA ASP A 401 -6.60 -4.36 17.05
C ASP A 401 -5.12 -4.00 16.80
N ASN A 402 -4.16 -4.94 16.95
CA ASN A 402 -2.75 -4.67 16.69
C ASN A 402 -2.39 -4.72 15.20
N ALA A 403 -3.13 -5.48 14.40
CA ALA A 403 -2.99 -5.60 12.95
C ALA A 403 -3.90 -4.62 12.19
N ASP A 404 -5.00 -4.19 12.81
CA ASP A 404 -5.97 -3.27 12.23
C ASP A 404 -5.49 -1.81 12.30
N VAL A 405 -5.46 -1.15 11.14
CA VAL A 405 -5.14 0.29 11.06
C VAL A 405 -6.30 1.16 11.55
N PHE A 406 -7.54 0.66 11.49
CA PHE A 406 -8.77 1.34 11.87
C PHE A 406 -9.62 0.51 12.86
N PRO A 407 -9.12 0.22 14.08
CA PRO A 407 -9.75 -0.69 15.06
C PRO A 407 -11.11 -0.22 15.64
N GLU A 408 -11.70 0.86 15.13
CA GLU A 408 -13.03 1.32 15.52
C GLU A 408 -14.00 1.38 14.30
N ASP A 409 -13.55 1.02 13.10
CA ASP A 409 -14.33 1.04 11.86
C ASP A 409 -14.36 -0.34 11.19
N PRO A 410 -15.45 -1.12 11.36
CA PRO A 410 -15.52 -2.51 10.89
C PRO A 410 -15.67 -2.63 9.37
N THR A 411 -15.47 -1.53 8.64
CA THR A 411 -15.48 -1.50 7.18
C THR A 411 -14.11 -1.20 6.59
N GLU A 412 -13.09 -0.92 7.40
CA GLU A 412 -11.74 -0.58 6.98
C GLU A 412 -10.71 -1.29 7.85
N THR A 413 -9.71 -1.94 7.24
CA THR A 413 -8.64 -2.64 8.00
C THR A 413 -7.24 -2.31 7.54
N VAL A 414 -7.11 -1.76 6.33
CA VAL A 414 -5.84 -1.53 5.64
C VAL A 414 -5.83 -0.10 5.13
N ASP A 415 -4.70 0.56 5.31
CA ASP A 415 -4.35 1.85 4.72
C ASP A 415 -3.02 1.65 3.99
N THR A 416 -3.07 1.36 2.69
CA THR A 416 -1.90 0.92 1.96
C THR A 416 -0.88 2.03 1.75
N ASP A 417 -1.30 3.29 1.60
CA ASP A 417 -0.40 4.42 1.37
C ASP A 417 -0.19 5.34 2.59
N GLY A 418 -0.96 5.12 3.66
CA GLY A 418 -0.77 5.73 4.97
C GLY A 418 -1.32 7.14 5.08
N ASP A 419 -2.34 7.49 4.30
CA ASP A 419 -2.93 8.83 4.27
C ASP A 419 -4.08 9.05 5.26
N GLY A 420 -4.55 7.96 5.88
CA GLY A 420 -5.59 7.94 6.91
C GLY A 420 -7.00 7.69 6.39
N VAL A 421 -7.18 7.38 5.10
CA VAL A 421 -8.43 6.81 4.56
C VAL A 421 -8.19 5.32 4.29
N GLY A 422 -9.12 4.46 4.72
CA GLY A 422 -8.98 3.03 4.49
C GLY A 422 -9.16 2.64 3.03
N ASP A 423 -8.47 1.58 2.61
CA ASP A 423 -8.43 1.09 1.22
C ASP A 423 -9.84 0.84 0.62
N ASN A 424 -10.87 0.53 1.42
CA ASN A 424 -12.23 0.30 0.89
C ASN A 424 -12.99 1.61 0.60
N GLY A 425 -12.64 2.69 1.31
CA GLY A 425 -13.21 4.03 1.20
C GLY A 425 -12.38 4.97 0.35
N ASP A 426 -11.16 4.59 0.00
CA ASP A 426 -10.23 5.36 -0.81
C ASP A 426 -10.38 5.06 -2.31
N ALA A 427 -10.60 6.11 -3.11
CA ALA A 427 -10.63 6.00 -4.57
C ALA A 427 -9.24 5.70 -5.18
N PHE A 428 -8.15 6.07 -4.48
CA PHE A 428 -6.76 5.86 -4.89
C PHE A 428 -5.90 5.26 -3.76
N PRO A 429 -6.09 3.97 -3.37
CA PRO A 429 -5.40 3.29 -2.24
C PRO A 429 -3.88 3.11 -2.35
N GLN A 430 -3.21 3.81 -3.25
CA GLN A 430 -1.77 3.72 -3.51
C GLN A 430 -1.15 5.10 -3.69
N ASP A 431 -1.94 6.17 -3.67
CA ASP A 431 -1.49 7.54 -3.83
C ASP A 431 -1.93 8.39 -2.62
N PRO A 432 -1.03 8.62 -1.64
CA PRO A 432 -1.38 9.28 -0.39
C PRO A 432 -1.68 10.78 -0.54
N ALA A 433 -1.76 11.28 -1.78
CA ALA A 433 -2.17 12.63 -2.12
C ALA A 433 -3.62 12.72 -2.61
N GLU A 434 -4.29 11.60 -2.91
CA GLU A 434 -5.62 11.55 -3.51
C GLU A 434 -6.50 10.53 -2.79
N THR A 435 -7.69 10.93 -2.34
CA THR A 435 -8.62 10.03 -1.62
C THR A 435 -10.02 9.98 -2.22
N VAL A 436 -10.38 10.99 -3.00
CA VAL A 436 -11.72 11.21 -3.53
C VAL A 436 -11.60 11.44 -5.04
N ASP A 437 -12.51 10.82 -5.78
CA ASP A 437 -12.76 11.03 -7.20
C ASP A 437 -14.26 11.32 -7.35
N THR A 438 -14.64 12.59 -7.31
CA THR A 438 -16.03 13.02 -7.16
C THR A 438 -16.86 12.70 -8.40
N ASP A 439 -16.28 12.71 -9.59
CA ASP A 439 -16.97 12.46 -10.86
C ASP A 439 -16.59 11.13 -11.56
N GLU A 440 -15.71 10.35 -10.94
CA GLU A 440 -15.30 8.99 -11.32
C GLU A 440 -14.54 8.94 -12.66
N ASP A 441 -13.75 9.96 -12.98
CA ASP A 441 -13.00 10.04 -14.22
C ASP A 441 -11.57 9.46 -14.14
N GLY A 442 -11.11 9.17 -12.93
CA GLY A 442 -9.83 8.55 -12.62
C GLY A 442 -8.70 9.53 -12.30
N VAL A 443 -8.97 10.82 -12.17
CA VAL A 443 -8.07 11.83 -11.58
C VAL A 443 -8.62 12.24 -10.23
N GLY A 444 -7.79 12.22 -9.19
CA GLY A 444 -8.25 12.59 -7.85
C GLY A 444 -8.55 14.08 -7.73
N ASP A 445 -9.53 14.41 -6.88
CA ASP A 445 -10.04 15.77 -6.67
C ASP A 445 -8.94 16.81 -6.35
N ASN A 446 -7.77 16.42 -5.78
CA ASN A 446 -6.71 17.36 -5.49
C ASN A 446 -5.83 17.68 -6.71
N ALA A 447 -5.76 16.78 -7.70
CA ALA A 447 -5.05 16.94 -8.95
C ALA A 447 -5.95 17.41 -10.10
N ASP A 448 -7.26 17.23 -9.97
CA ASP A 448 -8.25 17.60 -10.98
C ASP A 448 -8.61 19.10 -10.91
N ALA A 449 -8.46 19.79 -12.04
CA ALA A 449 -8.88 21.18 -12.18
C ALA A 449 -10.42 21.34 -12.19
N PHE A 450 -11.16 20.28 -12.55
CA PHE A 450 -12.62 20.25 -12.64
C PHE A 450 -13.25 19.01 -11.95
N PRO A 451 -13.14 18.86 -10.61
CA PRO A 451 -13.56 17.65 -9.87
C PRO A 451 -15.05 17.24 -9.94
N GLU A 452 -15.89 17.98 -10.66
CA GLU A 452 -17.31 17.65 -10.84
C GLU A 452 -17.69 17.41 -12.33
N ASP A 453 -16.73 17.51 -13.26
CA ASP A 453 -16.91 17.31 -14.69
C ASP A 453 -16.00 16.20 -15.25
N PRO A 454 -16.52 14.98 -15.45
CA PRO A 454 -15.70 13.82 -15.83
C PRO A 454 -15.22 13.86 -17.29
N THR A 455 -15.34 15.01 -17.95
CA THR A 455 -14.85 15.25 -19.30
C THR A 455 -13.68 16.23 -19.36
N GLU A 456 -13.30 16.86 -18.25
CA GLU A 456 -12.22 17.83 -18.16
C GLU A 456 -11.37 17.57 -16.91
N THR A 457 -10.05 17.53 -17.05
CA THR A 457 -9.13 17.28 -15.89
C THR A 457 -8.00 18.29 -15.76
N VAL A 458 -7.70 19.00 -16.85
CA VAL A 458 -6.55 19.88 -16.96
C VAL A 458 -7.02 21.21 -17.52
N ASP A 459 -6.52 22.29 -16.92
CA ASP A 459 -6.64 23.67 -17.40
C ASP A 459 -5.21 24.21 -17.48
N THR A 460 -4.60 24.12 -18.65
CA THR A 460 -3.16 24.36 -18.82
C THR A 460 -2.79 25.84 -18.66
N ASP A 461 -3.68 26.76 -19.00
CA ASP A 461 -3.43 28.21 -18.91
C ASP A 461 -4.22 28.95 -17.82
N GLU A 462 -5.03 28.20 -17.06
CA GLU A 462 -5.78 28.65 -15.89
C GLU A 462 -6.88 29.67 -16.20
N ASP A 463 -7.54 29.54 -17.35
CA ASP A 463 -8.58 30.48 -17.78
C ASP A 463 -10.01 30.04 -17.41
N GLY A 464 -10.16 28.80 -16.92
CA GLY A 464 -11.40 28.21 -16.43
C GLY A 464 -12.17 27.40 -17.47
N VAL A 465 -11.64 27.19 -18.67
CA VAL A 465 -12.13 26.20 -19.64
C VAL A 465 -11.14 25.04 -19.69
N GLY A 466 -11.64 23.81 -19.59
CA GLY A 466 -10.77 22.64 -19.62
C GLY A 466 -10.16 22.41 -21.01
N ASP A 467 -8.94 21.86 -21.03
CA ASP A 467 -8.15 21.64 -22.24
C ASP A 467 -8.89 20.85 -23.34
N ASN A 468 -9.89 20.01 -23.00
CA ASN A 468 -10.64 19.25 -24.03
C ASN A 468 -11.74 20.11 -24.70
N ALA A 469 -12.28 21.10 -24.00
CA ALA A 469 -13.27 22.05 -24.51
C ALA A 469 -12.64 23.33 -25.06
N ASP A 470 -11.40 23.62 -24.71
CA ASP A 470 -10.67 24.81 -25.14
C ASP A 470 -10.01 24.63 -26.52
N ALA A 471 -10.33 25.54 -27.45
CA ALA A 471 -9.68 25.60 -28.76
C ALA A 471 -8.21 26.07 -28.67
N PHE A 472 -7.85 26.82 -27.63
CA PHE A 472 -6.53 27.42 -27.39
C PHE A 472 -6.00 27.15 -25.96
N PRO A 473 -5.73 25.87 -25.59
CA PRO A 473 -5.38 25.44 -24.22
C PRO A 473 -4.02 25.93 -23.67
N ASN A 474 -3.41 26.95 -24.27
CA ASN A 474 -2.18 27.56 -23.79
C ASN A 474 -2.22 29.10 -23.91
N ASP A 475 -3.37 29.68 -24.25
CA ASP A 475 -3.60 31.11 -24.33
C ASP A 475 -4.82 31.50 -23.48
N PRO A 476 -4.61 32.00 -22.25
CA PRO A 476 -5.70 32.27 -21.31
C PRO A 476 -6.56 33.49 -21.69
N SER A 477 -6.37 34.02 -22.89
CA SER A 477 -7.18 35.08 -23.46
C SER A 477 -8.10 34.61 -24.59
N GLU A 478 -8.02 33.35 -25.01
CA GLU A 478 -8.84 32.77 -26.08
C GLU A 478 -9.33 31.39 -25.68
N THR A 479 -10.63 31.12 -25.85
CA THR A 479 -11.22 29.79 -25.52
C THR A 479 -12.01 29.16 -26.67
N THR A 480 -12.45 29.99 -27.61
CA THR A 480 -13.41 29.63 -28.66
C THR A 480 -12.85 30.08 -30.00
N ASP A 481 -13.01 29.23 -31.00
CA ASP A 481 -12.75 29.48 -32.41
C ASP A 481 -14.04 29.09 -33.15
N THR A 482 -14.95 30.04 -33.34
CA THR A 482 -16.31 29.76 -33.78
C THR A 482 -16.37 29.27 -35.22
N ASP A 483 -15.45 29.70 -36.08
CA ASP A 483 -15.41 29.33 -37.50
C ASP A 483 -14.24 28.40 -37.90
N GLU A 484 -13.41 28.02 -36.93
CA GLU A 484 -12.30 27.05 -37.03
C GLU A 484 -11.16 27.52 -37.94
N ASP A 485 -10.88 28.82 -37.98
CA ASP A 485 -9.83 29.40 -38.83
C ASP A 485 -8.45 29.49 -38.15
N GLY A 486 -8.42 29.28 -36.83
CA GLY A 486 -7.22 29.25 -35.99
C GLY A 486 -6.87 30.57 -35.32
N VAL A 487 -7.71 31.61 -35.42
CA VAL A 487 -7.67 32.82 -34.59
C VAL A 487 -8.82 32.77 -33.59
N GLY A 488 -8.53 33.05 -32.31
CA GLY A 488 -9.57 33.01 -31.28
C GLY A 488 -10.56 34.15 -31.43
N ASP A 489 -11.82 33.90 -31.05
CA ASP A 489 -12.93 34.84 -31.20
C ASP A 489 -12.67 36.23 -30.56
N ASN A 490 -11.79 36.35 -29.55
CA ASN A 490 -11.49 37.65 -28.95
C ASN A 490 -10.44 38.46 -29.74
N ALA A 491 -9.62 37.79 -30.56
CA ALA A 491 -8.60 38.38 -31.42
C ALA A 491 -9.04 38.49 -32.88
N ASP A 492 -10.11 37.81 -33.26
CA ASP A 492 -10.70 37.83 -34.59
C ASP A 492 -11.71 38.97 -34.75
N ASP A 493 -11.49 39.83 -35.75
CA ASP A 493 -12.44 40.88 -36.12
C ASP A 493 -13.71 40.32 -36.81
N PHE A 494 -13.66 39.08 -37.35
CA PHE A 494 -14.73 38.38 -38.06
C PHE A 494 -14.95 36.92 -37.59
N PRO A 495 -15.32 36.69 -36.31
CA PRO A 495 -15.37 35.34 -35.68
C PRO A 495 -16.43 34.36 -36.24
N GLU A 496 -17.12 34.69 -37.32
CA GLU A 496 -18.05 33.79 -38.00
C GLU A 496 -17.69 33.56 -39.48
N ASP A 497 -16.61 34.16 -39.99
CA ASP A 497 -16.16 34.05 -41.39
C ASP A 497 -14.70 33.55 -41.50
N PRO A 498 -14.50 32.25 -41.77
CA PRO A 498 -13.18 31.62 -41.71
C PRO A 498 -12.25 32.01 -42.87
N ALA A 499 -12.64 33.00 -43.66
CA ALA A 499 -11.84 33.59 -44.72
C ALA A 499 -11.20 34.93 -44.31
N GLU A 500 -11.60 35.53 -43.19
CA GLU A 500 -11.16 36.87 -42.76
C GLU A 500 -10.86 36.87 -41.26
N THR A 501 -9.70 37.41 -40.87
CA THR A 501 -9.30 37.47 -39.44
C THR A 501 -9.04 38.88 -38.92
N THR A 502 -8.96 39.87 -39.82
CA THR A 502 -8.38 41.18 -39.52
C THR A 502 -9.03 42.24 -40.39
N ASP A 503 -9.39 43.36 -39.77
CA ASP A 503 -9.89 44.58 -40.40
C ASP A 503 -8.95 45.75 -40.06
N SER A 504 -7.88 45.89 -40.87
CA SER A 504 -6.76 46.78 -40.56
C SER A 504 -7.13 48.27 -40.51
N ASP A 505 -8.17 48.71 -41.21
CA ASP A 505 -8.65 50.09 -41.20
C ASP A 505 -10.06 50.29 -40.60
N SER A 506 -10.69 49.19 -40.18
CA SER A 506 -11.96 49.15 -39.45
C SER A 506 -13.16 49.64 -40.26
N ASP A 507 -13.20 49.31 -41.56
CA ASP A 507 -14.29 49.71 -42.46
C ASP A 507 -15.39 48.64 -42.62
N GLY A 508 -15.16 47.44 -42.09
CA GLY A 508 -16.08 46.31 -42.06
C GLY A 508 -15.89 45.30 -43.20
N VAL A 509 -14.86 45.43 -44.03
CA VAL A 509 -14.43 44.41 -44.99
C VAL A 509 -13.08 43.85 -44.55
N GLY A 510 -12.95 42.53 -44.47
CA GLY A 510 -11.71 41.91 -44.03
C GLY A 510 -10.57 42.09 -45.03
N ASP A 511 -9.34 42.15 -44.51
CA ASP A 511 -8.12 42.42 -45.29
C ASP A 511 -7.92 41.47 -46.50
N ASN A 512 -8.44 40.23 -46.47
CA ASN A 512 -8.29 39.31 -47.61
C ASN A 512 -9.30 39.60 -48.74
N GLY A 513 -10.45 40.17 -48.38
CA GLY A 513 -11.54 40.56 -49.28
C GLY A 513 -11.48 42.02 -49.73
N ASP A 514 -10.67 42.83 -49.05
CA ASP A 514 -10.48 44.25 -49.33
C ASP A 514 -9.34 44.50 -50.36
N ALA A 515 -9.66 45.21 -51.44
CA ALA A 515 -8.65 45.66 -52.40
C ALA A 515 -7.72 46.75 -51.83
N PHE A 516 -8.16 47.48 -50.80
CA PHE A 516 -7.44 48.55 -50.12
C PHE A 516 -7.43 48.41 -48.57
N PRO A 517 -6.79 47.38 -47.99
CA PRO A 517 -6.85 47.02 -46.56
C PRO A 517 -6.35 48.04 -45.53
N ASN A 518 -6.00 49.25 -45.95
CA ASN A 518 -5.48 50.30 -45.07
C ASN A 518 -6.12 51.67 -45.37
N ASP A 519 -7.16 51.71 -46.21
CA ASP A 519 -7.94 52.90 -46.56
C ASP A 519 -9.44 52.64 -46.42
N ALA A 520 -9.97 52.92 -45.23
CA ALA A 520 -11.40 52.77 -44.90
C ALA A 520 -12.39 53.57 -45.78
N GLY A 521 -11.89 54.34 -46.75
CA GLY A 521 -12.68 54.98 -47.79
C GLY A 521 -12.95 54.10 -49.02
N GLU A 522 -12.25 52.98 -49.20
CA GLU A 522 -12.29 52.15 -50.39
C GLU A 522 -12.20 50.66 -50.07
N THR A 523 -13.05 49.86 -50.72
CA THR A 523 -13.08 48.39 -50.49
C THR A 523 -12.95 47.57 -51.77
N THR A 524 -13.30 48.16 -52.91
CA THR A 524 -13.44 47.46 -54.19
C THR A 524 -12.68 48.21 -55.28
N ASP A 525 -12.01 47.46 -56.15
CA ASP A 525 -11.38 47.92 -57.38
C ASP A 525 -11.91 47.02 -58.51
N THR A 526 -13.03 47.42 -59.11
CA THR A 526 -13.82 46.55 -59.99
C THR A 526 -13.05 46.22 -61.28
N ASP A 527 -12.23 47.13 -61.80
CA ASP A 527 -11.46 46.92 -63.03
C ASP A 527 -9.95 46.69 -62.83
N ASN A 528 -9.47 46.77 -61.59
CA ASN A 528 -8.11 46.46 -61.15
C ASN A 528 -7.05 47.44 -61.67
N ASP A 529 -7.37 48.72 -61.73
CA ASP A 529 -6.43 49.76 -62.16
C ASP A 529 -5.68 50.45 -61.00
N GLY A 530 -6.08 50.15 -59.77
CA GLY A 530 -5.46 50.62 -58.53
C GLY A 530 -6.08 51.88 -57.94
N VAL A 531 -7.19 52.39 -58.48
CA VAL A 531 -8.04 53.41 -57.83
C VAL A 531 -9.32 52.73 -57.34
N GLY A 532 -9.72 53.00 -56.11
CA GLY A 532 -10.93 52.40 -55.55
C GLY A 532 -12.20 52.95 -56.20
N ASP A 533 -13.22 52.11 -56.28
CA ASP A 533 -14.49 52.41 -56.97
C ASP A 533 -15.18 53.69 -56.44
N ASN A 534 -14.95 54.12 -55.19
CA ASN A 534 -15.55 55.36 -54.68
C ASN A 534 -14.82 56.63 -55.15
N ALA A 535 -13.53 56.53 -55.46
CA ALA A 535 -12.67 57.60 -55.95
C ALA A 535 -12.54 57.60 -57.48
N ASP A 536 -12.85 56.48 -58.13
CA ASP A 536 -12.82 56.30 -59.56
C ASP A 536 -14.10 56.83 -60.23
N ALA A 537 -13.96 57.76 -61.18
CA ALA A 537 -15.08 58.24 -61.99
C ALA A 537 -15.59 57.19 -63.00
N PHE A 538 -14.75 56.21 -63.37
CA PHE A 538 -15.01 55.15 -64.35
C PHE A 538 -14.66 53.76 -63.81
N PRO A 539 -15.32 53.26 -62.75
CA PRO A 539 -14.98 52.03 -62.01
C PRO A 539 -15.14 50.70 -62.78
N ASN A 540 -15.27 50.73 -64.11
CA ASN A 540 -15.34 49.53 -64.94
C ASN A 540 -14.45 49.65 -66.20
N ASP A 541 -13.69 50.73 -66.36
CA ASP A 541 -12.73 50.92 -67.45
C ASP A 541 -11.31 51.09 -66.90
N PRO A 542 -10.47 50.03 -66.94
CA PRO A 542 -9.15 50.05 -66.31
C PRO A 542 -8.12 50.94 -67.00
N ASN A 543 -8.54 51.74 -67.98
CA ASN A 543 -7.72 52.69 -68.69
C ASN A 543 -8.09 54.14 -68.38
N GLU A 544 -9.05 54.38 -67.48
CA GLU A 544 -9.56 55.71 -67.19
C GLU A 544 -10.00 55.82 -65.72
N THR A 545 -9.61 56.89 -65.05
CA THR A 545 -9.94 57.08 -63.61
C THR A 545 -10.52 58.44 -63.28
N THR A 546 -10.31 59.44 -64.15
CA THR A 546 -10.55 60.85 -63.82
C THR A 546 -11.43 61.47 -64.89
N ASP A 547 -12.43 62.23 -64.45
CA ASP A 547 -13.27 63.09 -65.27
C ASP A 547 -13.19 64.50 -64.67
N THR A 548 -12.21 65.28 -65.15
CA THR A 548 -11.85 66.55 -64.53
C THR A 548 -12.97 67.59 -64.63
N ASP A 549 -13.71 67.62 -65.74
CA ASP A 549 -14.78 68.58 -65.98
C ASP A 549 -16.21 68.01 -65.80
N ASN A 550 -16.32 66.70 -65.56
CA ASN A 550 -17.54 65.96 -65.25
C ASN A 550 -18.54 65.89 -66.41
N ASP A 551 -18.05 65.77 -67.64
CA ASP A 551 -18.89 65.67 -68.83
C ASP A 551 -19.23 64.21 -69.24
N GLY A 552 -18.58 63.24 -68.59
CA GLY A 552 -18.79 61.81 -68.78
C GLY A 552 -17.87 61.13 -69.78
N VAL A 553 -16.89 61.85 -70.35
CA VAL A 553 -15.74 61.28 -71.08
C VAL A 553 -14.49 61.48 -70.24
N GLY A 554 -13.76 60.41 -69.96
CA GLY A 554 -12.60 60.55 -69.08
C GLY A 554 -11.42 61.23 -69.74
N ASP A 555 -10.55 61.81 -68.90
CA ASP A 555 -9.46 62.70 -69.29
C ASP A 555 -8.49 62.10 -70.34
N ILE A 556 -8.35 60.77 -70.42
CA ILE A 556 -7.48 60.08 -71.38
C ILE A 556 -8.17 59.94 -72.75
N ALA A 557 -9.50 59.76 -72.76
CA ALA A 557 -10.30 59.66 -73.96
C ALA A 557 -10.77 61.02 -74.51
N ASP A 558 -10.77 62.05 -73.67
CA ASP A 558 -11.22 63.40 -74.00
C ASP A 558 -10.11 64.23 -74.68
N ALA A 559 -10.45 64.84 -75.83
CA ALA A 559 -9.58 65.80 -76.51
C ALA A 559 -9.47 67.14 -75.75
N PHE A 560 -10.47 67.49 -74.92
CA PHE A 560 -10.53 68.72 -74.13
C PHE A 560 -10.93 68.47 -72.64
N PRO A 561 -10.08 67.79 -71.82
CA PRO A 561 -10.40 67.35 -70.45
C PRO A 561 -10.80 68.42 -69.40
N ASP A 562 -10.78 69.69 -69.77
CA ASP A 562 -11.12 70.82 -68.89
C ASP A 562 -12.35 71.61 -69.41
N ASP A 563 -12.93 71.26 -70.57
CA ASP A 563 -14.10 71.91 -71.17
C ASP A 563 -15.29 70.94 -71.35
N PRO A 564 -16.30 70.99 -70.46
CA PRO A 564 -17.35 69.99 -70.40
C PRO A 564 -18.38 70.09 -71.55
N ASN A 565 -18.08 70.89 -72.58
CA ASN A 565 -18.89 71.04 -73.79
C ASN A 565 -18.21 70.45 -75.02
N GLU A 566 -16.96 69.99 -74.95
CA GLU A 566 -16.20 69.49 -76.09
C GLU A 566 -15.47 68.20 -75.73
N THR A 567 -15.78 67.09 -76.41
CA THR A 567 -15.14 65.78 -76.13
C THR A 567 -14.35 65.21 -77.30
N GLN A 568 -14.57 65.73 -78.50
CA GLN A 568 -14.02 65.20 -79.75
C GLN A 568 -13.47 66.34 -80.60
N ASP A 569 -12.39 66.03 -81.29
CA ASP A 569 -11.76 66.86 -82.32
C ASP A 569 -11.45 65.94 -83.51
N SER A 570 -12.46 65.76 -84.36
CA SER A 570 -12.52 64.70 -85.37
C SER A 570 -11.49 64.89 -86.49
N ASP A 571 -11.05 66.12 -86.75
CA ASP A 571 -9.99 66.41 -87.73
C ASP A 571 -8.67 66.95 -87.11
N SER A 572 -8.65 67.08 -85.78
CA SER A 572 -7.47 67.41 -84.97
C SER A 572 -6.93 68.82 -85.23
N ASP A 573 -7.80 69.79 -85.47
CA ASP A 573 -7.42 71.18 -85.74
C ASP A 573 -7.41 72.08 -84.49
N GLY A 574 -7.92 71.56 -83.36
CA GLY A 574 -7.92 72.20 -82.05
C GLY A 574 -9.19 72.97 -81.70
N VAL A 575 -10.23 72.95 -82.54
CA VAL A 575 -11.60 73.35 -82.19
C VAL A 575 -12.43 72.09 -81.99
N GLY A 576 -13.17 72.02 -80.88
CA GLY A 576 -14.00 70.84 -80.62
C GLY A 576 -15.18 70.73 -81.58
N ASP A 577 -15.57 69.50 -81.90
CA ASP A 577 -16.61 69.18 -82.88
C ASP A 577 -17.94 69.90 -82.65
N ASN A 578 -18.29 70.28 -81.40
CA ASN A 578 -19.54 70.99 -81.12
C ASN A 578 -19.46 72.50 -81.41
N ALA A 579 -18.26 73.07 -81.37
CA ALA A 579 -17.98 74.47 -81.70
C ALA A 579 -17.52 74.65 -83.16
N ASP A 580 -17.22 73.57 -83.86
CA ASP A 580 -16.78 73.55 -85.25
C ASP A 580 -17.96 73.37 -86.23
N ASP A 581 -18.16 74.33 -87.15
CA ASP A 581 -19.17 74.22 -88.21
C ASP A 581 -18.79 73.17 -89.28
N PHE A 582 -17.51 72.80 -89.39
CA PHE A 582 -16.95 71.79 -90.29
C PHE A 582 -16.07 70.75 -89.57
N PRO A 583 -16.61 69.90 -88.65
CA PRO A 583 -15.83 69.02 -87.76
C PRO A 583 -14.95 67.93 -88.41
N ASN A 584 -14.88 67.86 -89.74
CA ASN A 584 -14.09 66.85 -90.44
C ASN A 584 -13.19 67.47 -91.52
N ASP A 585 -13.10 68.79 -91.58
CA ASP A 585 -12.23 69.53 -92.47
C ASP A 585 -11.32 70.48 -91.67
N SER A 586 -10.14 69.99 -91.32
CA SER A 586 -9.13 70.72 -90.52
C SER A 586 -8.63 72.04 -91.15
N THR A 587 -9.21 72.47 -92.27
CA THR A 587 -8.92 73.74 -92.93
C THR A 587 -10.03 74.77 -92.79
N GLU A 588 -11.18 74.42 -92.21
CA GLU A 588 -12.34 75.28 -92.00
C GLU A 588 -12.93 75.04 -90.62
N THR A 589 -13.30 76.10 -89.88
CA THR A 589 -13.95 75.95 -88.55
C THR A 589 -15.19 76.79 -88.35
N THR A 590 -15.51 77.69 -89.29
CA THR A 590 -16.58 78.67 -89.14
C THR A 590 -17.28 78.89 -90.47
N ASP A 591 -18.61 78.91 -90.45
CA ASP A 591 -19.49 79.30 -91.55
C ASP A 591 -20.28 80.55 -91.14
N SER A 592 -19.69 81.72 -91.36
CA SER A 592 -20.19 82.98 -90.78
C SER A 592 -21.58 83.38 -91.32
N ASP A 593 -21.96 82.94 -92.52
CA ASP A 593 -23.27 83.24 -93.12
C ASP A 593 -24.21 82.03 -93.27
N GLY A 594 -23.71 80.82 -93.03
CA GLY A 594 -24.49 79.58 -93.02
C GLY A 594 -24.84 79.05 -94.41
N ASP A 595 -24.06 79.36 -95.45
CA ASP A 595 -24.29 78.88 -96.82
C ASP A 595 -23.76 77.46 -97.08
N GLY A 596 -22.95 76.93 -96.15
CA GLY A 596 -22.33 75.61 -96.20
C GLY A 596 -20.94 75.56 -96.84
N VAL A 597 -20.31 76.71 -97.12
CA VAL A 597 -18.90 76.84 -97.51
C VAL A 597 -18.14 77.54 -96.39
N GLY A 598 -17.06 76.93 -95.90
CA GLY A 598 -16.29 77.51 -94.79
C GLY A 598 -15.64 78.83 -95.15
N ASP A 599 -15.53 79.72 -94.16
CA ASP A 599 -15.06 81.10 -94.32
C ASP A 599 -13.69 81.21 -95.03
N ASN A 600 -12.79 80.22 -94.92
CA ASN A 600 -11.50 80.27 -95.62
C ASN A 600 -11.61 79.92 -97.11
N ALA A 601 -12.64 79.17 -97.50
CA ALA A 601 -12.94 78.77 -98.88
C ALA A 601 -13.96 79.70 -99.55
N ASP A 602 -14.74 80.44 -98.77
CA ASP A 602 -15.75 81.37 -99.27
C ASP A 602 -15.13 82.72 -99.70
N ALA A 603 -15.42 83.15 -100.94
CA ALA A 603 -15.02 84.46 -101.44
C ALA A 603 -15.85 85.61 -100.84
N PHE A 604 -17.06 85.32 -100.32
CA PHE A 604 -17.97 86.26 -99.67
C PHE A 604 -18.55 85.69 -98.35
N PRO A 605 -17.73 85.45 -97.30
CA PRO A 605 -18.11 84.73 -96.05
C PRO A 605 -19.25 85.33 -95.20
N GLU A 606 -19.87 86.43 -95.64
CA GLU A 606 -20.92 87.14 -94.91
C GLU A 606 -22.20 87.31 -95.77
N ASP A 607 -22.22 86.74 -96.98
CA ASP A 607 -23.33 86.78 -97.92
C ASP A 607 -23.73 85.37 -98.37
N SER A 608 -24.65 84.77 -97.60
CA SER A 608 -25.16 83.40 -97.81
C SER A 608 -25.79 83.09 -99.18
N THR A 609 -25.86 84.08 -100.08
CA THR A 609 -26.33 83.89 -101.44
C THR A 609 -25.21 83.71 -102.46
N GLU A 610 -23.95 83.89 -102.03
CA GLU A 610 -22.78 83.82 -102.89
C GLU A 610 -21.52 83.27 -102.25
N SER A 611 -20.96 82.24 -102.90
CA SER A 611 -19.68 81.66 -102.48
C SER A 611 -18.64 81.57 -103.60
N VAL A 612 -18.94 82.05 -104.82
CA VAL A 612 -18.03 81.96 -105.98
C VAL A 612 -17.94 83.26 -106.78
N ASP A 613 -16.74 83.84 -106.85
CA ASP A 613 -16.41 84.96 -107.76
C ASP A 613 -15.67 84.44 -109.01
N ALA A 614 -16.43 84.09 -110.05
CA ALA A 614 -15.92 83.35 -111.21
C ALA A 614 -14.99 84.17 -112.12
N ASP A 615 -15.17 85.49 -112.23
CA ASP A 615 -14.32 86.39 -113.02
C ASP A 615 -13.54 87.40 -112.17
N SER A 616 -13.63 87.28 -110.84
CA SER A 616 -12.88 88.06 -109.85
C SER A 616 -13.19 89.55 -109.90
N ASP A 617 -14.42 89.92 -110.22
CA ASP A 617 -14.87 91.30 -110.33
C ASP A 617 -15.44 91.87 -109.01
N GLY A 618 -15.55 91.02 -107.97
CA GLY A 618 -16.08 91.35 -106.66
C GLY A 618 -17.61 91.32 -106.57
N PHE A 619 -18.30 90.80 -107.58
CA PHE A 619 -19.74 90.54 -107.58
C PHE A 619 -20.00 89.06 -107.89
N GLY A 620 -20.95 88.49 -107.17
CA GLY A 620 -21.28 87.08 -107.34
C GLY A 620 -22.04 86.75 -108.63
N ALA A 621 -21.91 85.50 -109.08
CA ALA A 621 -22.44 84.96 -110.33
C ALA A 621 -23.98 84.68 -110.37
N ASN A 622 -24.77 84.93 -109.31
CA ASN A 622 -26.08 84.28 -109.11
C ASN A 622 -27.33 85.13 -109.44
N VAL A 623 -27.22 86.37 -109.90
CA VAL A 623 -28.38 87.21 -110.27
C VAL A 623 -28.26 87.69 -111.71
N ALA A 624 -29.27 87.38 -112.53
CA ALA A 624 -29.34 87.68 -113.96
C ALA A 624 -28.94 89.12 -114.32
N ASP A 625 -27.64 89.30 -114.54
CA ASP A 625 -27.04 90.48 -115.14
C ASP A 625 -27.40 90.47 -116.64
N PRO A 626 -28.01 91.55 -117.17
CA PRO A 626 -28.37 91.63 -118.58
C PRO A 626 -27.21 91.55 -119.57
N ASP A 627 -25.94 91.57 -119.13
CA ASP A 627 -24.76 91.43 -119.98
C ASP A 627 -24.38 89.96 -120.31
N ASP A 628 -25.12 88.98 -119.77
CA ASP A 628 -24.78 87.55 -119.90
C ASP A 628 -25.25 86.86 -121.21
N ALA A 629 -25.67 87.63 -122.24
CA ALA A 629 -26.14 87.04 -123.52
C ALA A 629 -26.10 87.92 -124.81
N ASP A 630 -25.06 88.71 -125.14
CA ASP A 630 -24.67 88.98 -126.56
C ASP A 630 -23.30 89.72 -126.69
N PRO A 631 -22.25 89.13 -127.29
CA PRO A 631 -20.94 89.76 -127.45
C PRO A 631 -20.81 90.74 -128.63
N CYS A 632 -21.88 91.34 -129.18
CA CYS A 632 -21.74 92.26 -130.33
C CYS A 632 -22.75 93.43 -130.38
N VAL A 633 -22.21 94.66 -130.20
CA VAL A 633 -22.52 95.96 -130.88
C VAL A 633 -22.87 97.13 -129.93
N PRO A 634 -22.04 98.20 -129.91
CA PRO A 634 -22.49 99.58 -129.73
C PRO A 634 -22.76 100.26 -131.09
N ASP A 635 -23.84 101.05 -131.20
CA ASP A 635 -23.98 102.36 -131.91
C ASP A 635 -25.33 102.63 -132.64
N THR A 636 -25.70 103.91 -132.62
CA THR A 636 -26.83 104.64 -133.19
C THR A 636 -26.97 104.56 -134.72
N ASN A 637 -28.04 103.89 -135.14
CA ASN A 637 -28.79 103.93 -136.40
C ASN A 637 -28.07 104.20 -137.74
N ALA A 638 -28.16 103.17 -138.61
CA ALA A 638 -28.03 103.23 -140.07
C ALA A 638 -28.23 104.63 -140.69
N ALA A 639 -27.29 105.07 -141.53
CA ALA A 639 -27.42 104.74 -142.95
C ALA A 639 -26.13 104.18 -143.56
N ALA A 640 -26.04 102.84 -143.50
CA ALA A 640 -25.20 101.92 -144.27
C ALA A 640 -23.68 102.18 -144.23
N CYS A 641 -23.04 101.79 -143.12
CA CYS A 641 -21.59 101.85 -142.96
C CYS A 641 -20.91 100.52 -143.32
N ASN A 642 -20.02 100.65 -144.28
CA ASN A 642 -19.03 99.70 -144.73
C ASN A 642 -17.66 100.30 -144.38
N GLY A 643 -16.77 99.50 -143.80
CA GLY A 643 -15.33 99.62 -144.02
C GLY A 643 -14.46 100.22 -142.92
N GLY A 644 -13.52 99.38 -142.45
CA GLY A 644 -12.10 99.74 -142.41
C GLY A 644 -11.43 99.80 -141.03
N SER A 645 -10.67 98.76 -140.68
CA SER A 645 -9.61 98.80 -139.66
C SER A 645 -8.58 99.90 -139.97
N PRO A 646 -7.87 100.47 -138.97
CA PRO A 646 -6.64 99.80 -138.51
C PRO A 646 -6.25 100.01 -137.02
N ALA A 647 -5.55 98.99 -136.50
CA ALA A 647 -4.34 98.99 -135.67
C ALA A 647 -4.05 100.12 -134.64
N ALA A 648 -3.90 99.65 -133.40
CA ALA A 648 -2.69 99.75 -132.54
C ALA A 648 -2.48 100.94 -131.58
N VAL A 649 -1.76 100.59 -130.51
CA VAL A 649 -0.82 101.38 -129.68
C VAL A 649 -1.38 101.94 -128.36
N TRP A 650 -1.06 101.21 -127.28
CA TRP A 650 -0.25 101.62 -126.12
C TRP A 650 -0.56 102.94 -125.37
N ASP A 651 -0.74 102.73 -124.07
CA ASP A 651 -0.03 103.34 -122.93
C ASP A 651 -0.68 104.47 -122.13
N GLN A 652 -0.42 104.32 -120.84
CA GLN A 652 -0.05 105.33 -119.88
C GLN A 652 -1.14 106.18 -119.20
N PHE A 653 -1.13 106.00 -117.86
CA PHE A 653 -1.04 107.05 -116.85
C PHE A 653 -2.32 107.89 -116.66
N ASN A 654 -2.67 108.33 -115.47
CA ASN A 654 -2.20 108.17 -114.11
C ASN A 654 -3.20 108.98 -113.28
N TRP A 655 -3.10 108.79 -111.97
CA TRP A 655 -3.44 109.77 -110.95
C TRP A 655 -4.93 110.00 -110.68
N ASP A 656 -5.44 109.57 -109.52
CA ASP A 656 -5.11 110.00 -108.14
C ASP A 656 -5.88 111.24 -107.70
N GLN A 657 -6.32 111.16 -106.44
CA GLN A 657 -6.75 112.21 -105.52
C GLN A 657 -7.97 113.04 -105.90
N ALA A 658 -9.04 112.90 -105.10
CA ALA A 658 -9.11 113.70 -103.87
C ALA A 658 -10.42 113.53 -103.09
N ASN A 659 -10.26 113.68 -101.77
CA ASN A 659 -11.21 114.14 -100.74
C ASN A 659 -12.16 113.09 -100.15
N TRP A 660 -11.93 112.70 -98.89
CA TRP A 660 -12.17 113.50 -97.66
C TRP A 660 -13.65 113.80 -97.46
N GLN A 661 -14.36 112.93 -96.73
CA GLN A 661 -14.73 113.09 -95.33
C GLN A 661 -15.33 111.80 -94.80
#